data_AF-A0A6Q2WZI9-F1
#
_entry.id   AF-A0A6Q2WZI9-F1
#
_cell.length_a   1.000
_cell.length_b   1.000
_cell.length_c   1.000
_cell.angle_alpha   90.00
_cell.angle_beta   90.00
_cell.angle_gamma   90.00
#
_symmetry.space_group_name_H-M   'P 1'
#
loop_
_entity.id
_entity.type
_entity.pdbx_description
1 polymer ?
#
loop_
_entity_poly.entity_id
_entity_poly.type
_entity_poly.pdbx_seq_one_letter_code
_entity_poly.pdbx_strand_id
1 'polypeptide(L)'
;MPFFDIVTNAMILNSVCILSSIFQVVAQCLARQTSRFIVPPIISIVFILSGYMVFIISYLLSREDREMKIMIGLAIVGTIFVSLNWWENYSTLFRNPFLNSISEDIARSRNLVGILSSVVRILVTAAVVGAYVPLSGRDWSSVTSVPDNVRRVIWILVGIQIVSSALCHWFVVVACKMHAIRRSFLLPVYLASLGVVAAFIAPVIIFYQNLSKTNGANYTMTEYCYDITNGMGLNHNASLPERLVSDITHTLCPEDINDRTEIGFLVGSSLCWWLGWVLCTVYIWGLQLQRIERTQDLFVRRMYEGAFLEQSILLNTHFKIRMKKKVHRPDDPVTVFLCATMWHESHDEMMKMIISMFRLDKYRPKNNPNNDVSFESHIYFDDAFKDLKGSKERHINQYAEDLVEVVQQVYRIFSDDCSGIFREHPFQTSQRIIRTPYGGRLEYTLPHGNQLMVHFKDKLLIRNKKRWSQIMYLYYILGWRLNRKYFKKFVEGDDESELMEKIEKEKANTYLLALDGDTDFQPSAVMLLVDRLKRYPDVGAACGRIHPTGAGPMVWYQKFEYAVGHWLQKTAEHVFGCVLCSPGCFSLFRGAALMDDNVMKRYTTKATEAAHYIQYDQGEDRWLCTLLLQQGWRVEYNAASDAYTNAPQDFKEFYNQRRRWGPSTMANTIDLLGSGSLTSKRNRSISQPFILYQIISMAAAILGPATICIMIAGCLTLILKIHPNLALFLAVVPPVIYLILCFKLKSDTQITIAALLSVLYALLMIATALSIIGTMVKEQTIWTPSGLFIIAMVLMNLITAGLHPKEFHLVIYGLLYFICIPSGYLLLTIYSMVNMNNVSWGTRETGGPAAPKPPTQTITQRILQAKCCKCPCWDCGKLADQNGQVTETVIMDEKSQDYPDLTSQEHHRNVEFHLFQKIEQNWVTHLQNKFHDFHLNEECLATEEEDFWRELQQVYLEPLAEYKEKEKIIANELKELRNKVTFVYFICNAMWLVATFTLQLIGSSVTIKIPKYDLNLNPTGQFLYIDPIGLMFLIGFTSLLLIQFIGMFYHRIYTLIHFVAFLSMKSSTSTIPSDDDMQIPDTLETELNNCMYLDKSLTIQNPAIIQRHKSETLV
;
A
#
# COMPACT_ATOMS: atom_id res chain seq x y z
N MET A 1 7.58 -15.34 43.95
CA MET A 1 7.58 -16.17 45.17
C MET A 1 8.20 -15.31 46.27
N PRO A 2 7.43 -14.87 47.28
CA PRO A 2 7.85 -13.77 48.17
C PRO A 2 9.02 -14.12 49.10
N PHE A 3 9.32 -15.41 49.27
CA PHE A 3 10.41 -15.90 50.13
C PHE A 3 11.78 -15.93 49.44
N PHE A 4 11.82 -15.70 48.12
CA PHE A 4 13.07 -15.65 47.36
C PHE A 4 13.37 -14.21 46.95
N ASP A 5 14.64 -13.90 46.79
CA ASP A 5 15.08 -12.61 46.27
C ASP A 5 14.58 -12.37 44.84
N ILE A 6 14.58 -11.12 44.41
CA ILE A 6 14.04 -10.72 43.11
C ILE A 6 14.86 -11.29 41.93
N VAL A 7 16.16 -11.50 42.11
CA VAL A 7 17.05 -12.06 41.08
C VAL A 7 16.76 -13.54 40.90
N THR A 8 16.66 -14.30 41.99
CA THR A 8 16.25 -15.71 41.96
C THR A 8 14.88 -15.86 41.32
N ASN A 9 13.90 -15.03 41.71
CA ASN A 9 12.56 -15.04 41.12
C ASN A 9 12.57 -14.76 39.61
N ALA A 10 13.42 -13.86 39.13
CA ALA A 10 13.53 -13.57 37.70
C ALA A 10 14.24 -14.71 36.93
N MET A 11 15.33 -15.24 37.49
CA MET A 11 16.22 -16.18 36.79
C MET A 11 15.74 -17.63 36.84
N ILE A 12 15.03 -18.04 37.90
CA ILE A 12 14.46 -19.39 38.00
C ILE A 12 13.44 -19.66 36.88
N LEU A 13 12.82 -18.63 36.30
CA LEU A 13 11.88 -18.78 35.18
C LEU A 13 12.56 -19.28 33.89
N ASN A 14 13.87 -19.10 33.74
CA ASN A 14 14.61 -19.67 32.62
C ASN A 14 14.70 -21.21 32.70
N SER A 15 14.58 -21.80 33.91
CA SER A 15 14.60 -23.26 34.11
C SER A 15 13.39 -23.99 33.52
N VAL A 16 12.30 -23.26 33.24
CA VAL A 16 11.04 -23.78 32.71
C VAL A 16 11.21 -24.42 31.31
N CYS A 17 12.36 -24.26 30.65
CA CYS A 17 12.66 -24.96 29.40
C CYS A 17 13.07 -26.44 29.57
N ILE A 18 13.19 -26.96 30.80
CA ILE A 18 13.71 -28.32 31.06
C ILE A 18 13.01 -29.43 30.26
N LEU A 19 11.68 -29.45 30.25
CA LEU A 19 10.92 -30.48 29.54
C LEU A 19 10.99 -30.29 28.02
N SER A 20 11.05 -29.05 27.55
CA SER A 20 11.31 -28.74 26.15
C SER A 20 12.67 -29.29 25.70
N SER A 21 13.73 -29.13 26.51
CA SER A 21 15.04 -29.75 26.23
C SER A 21 14.96 -31.28 26.19
N ILE A 22 14.26 -31.91 27.12
CA ILE A 22 14.05 -33.37 27.14
C ILE A 22 13.33 -33.83 25.86
N PHE A 23 12.23 -33.18 25.49
CA PHE A 23 11.48 -33.52 24.28
C PHE A 23 12.30 -33.31 23.00
N GLN A 24 13.17 -32.29 22.94
CA GLN A 24 14.09 -32.11 21.82
C GLN A 24 15.07 -33.28 21.68
N VAL A 25 15.61 -33.81 22.78
CA VAL A 25 16.49 -34.99 22.75
C VAL A 25 15.71 -36.22 22.28
N VAL A 26 14.52 -36.47 22.85
CA VAL A 26 13.65 -37.58 22.47
C VAL A 26 13.28 -37.51 20.98
N ALA A 27 12.94 -36.31 20.48
CA ALA A 27 12.62 -36.06 19.08
C ALA A 27 13.71 -36.54 18.12
N GLN A 28 14.95 -36.16 18.41
CA GLN A 28 16.09 -36.43 17.55
C GLN A 28 16.52 -37.90 17.63
N CYS A 29 16.39 -38.53 18.80
CA CYS A 29 16.59 -39.97 18.98
C CYS A 29 15.55 -40.79 18.18
N LEU A 30 14.27 -40.43 18.26
CA LEU A 30 13.19 -41.10 17.51
C LEU A 30 13.34 -40.95 15.99
N ALA A 31 13.87 -39.81 15.53
CA ALA A 31 14.09 -39.53 14.12
C ALA A 31 15.26 -40.34 13.50
N ARG A 32 16.00 -41.16 14.28
CA ARG A 32 17.16 -41.96 13.84
C ARG A 32 18.20 -41.18 13.04
N GLN A 33 18.32 -39.87 13.26
CA GLN A 33 19.33 -39.03 12.63
C GLN A 33 20.28 -38.48 13.69
N THR A 34 21.55 -38.87 13.63
CA THR A 34 22.64 -38.30 14.44
C THR A 34 22.98 -36.91 13.94
N SER A 35 22.11 -35.93 14.23
CA SER A 35 22.32 -34.53 13.84
C SER A 35 23.22 -33.80 14.85
N ARG A 36 24.03 -32.84 14.38
CA ARG A 36 24.88 -31.94 15.21
C ARG A 36 24.08 -31.13 16.27
N PHE A 37 22.75 -31.13 16.19
CA PHE A 37 21.85 -30.37 17.07
C PHE A 37 21.34 -31.15 18.29
N ILE A 38 21.86 -32.35 18.58
CA ILE A 38 21.48 -33.12 19.80
C ILE A 38 22.28 -32.71 21.04
N VAL A 39 23.50 -32.19 20.82
CA VAL A 39 24.42 -31.81 21.90
C VAL A 39 23.91 -30.59 22.71
N PRO A 40 23.42 -29.49 22.09
CA PRO A 40 22.92 -28.34 22.84
C PRO A 40 21.79 -28.64 23.85
N PRO A 41 20.72 -29.39 23.52
CA PRO A 41 19.67 -29.70 24.49
C PRO A 41 20.13 -30.64 25.61
N ILE A 42 21.11 -31.53 25.37
CA ILE A 42 21.72 -32.35 26.44
C ILE A 42 22.47 -31.45 27.44
N ILE A 43 23.33 -30.57 26.93
CA ILE A 43 24.10 -29.63 27.77
C ILE A 43 23.14 -28.68 28.51
N SER A 44 22.04 -28.27 27.86
CA SER A 44 20.97 -27.49 28.49
C SER A 44 20.40 -28.16 29.74
N ILE A 45 20.06 -29.46 29.67
CA ILE A 45 19.54 -30.23 30.81
C ILE A 45 20.56 -30.23 31.95
N VAL A 46 21.84 -30.46 31.65
CA VAL A 46 22.92 -30.46 32.66
C VAL A 46 23.00 -29.11 33.38
N PHE A 47 23.01 -27.99 32.64
CA PHE A 47 23.05 -26.67 33.25
C PHE A 47 21.81 -26.37 34.11
N ILE A 48 20.61 -26.76 33.66
CA ILE A 48 19.39 -26.52 34.44
C ILE A 48 19.42 -27.31 35.77
N LEU A 49 19.83 -28.58 35.73
CA LEU A 49 19.96 -29.42 36.93
C LEU A 49 21.04 -28.88 37.88
N SER A 50 22.19 -28.47 37.35
CA SER A 50 23.23 -27.80 38.14
C SER A 50 22.72 -26.51 38.80
N GLY A 51 21.92 -25.72 38.08
CA GLY A 51 21.29 -24.51 38.63
C GLY A 51 20.36 -24.82 39.80
N TYR A 52 19.53 -25.86 39.71
CA TYR A 52 18.68 -26.30 40.83
C TYR A 52 19.51 -26.80 42.02
N MET A 53 20.59 -27.54 41.78
CA MET A 53 21.48 -27.99 42.87
C MET A 53 22.11 -26.82 43.61
N VAL A 54 22.64 -25.84 42.88
CA VAL A 54 23.21 -24.61 43.48
C VAL A 54 22.14 -23.81 44.23
N PHE A 55 20.93 -23.71 43.68
CA PHE A 55 19.79 -23.05 44.33
C PHE A 55 19.40 -23.71 45.66
N ILE A 56 19.29 -25.04 45.68
CA ILE A 56 18.99 -25.81 46.90
C ILE A 56 20.09 -25.57 47.95
N ILE A 57 21.36 -25.69 47.56
CA ILE A 57 22.50 -25.50 48.46
C ILE A 57 22.51 -24.08 49.03
N SER A 58 22.33 -23.06 48.19
CA SER A 58 22.34 -21.64 48.58
C SER A 58 21.32 -21.34 49.67
N TYR A 59 20.07 -21.76 49.49
CA TYR A 59 18.99 -21.43 50.43
C TYR A 59 18.96 -22.34 51.66
N LEU A 60 19.44 -23.58 51.57
CA LEU A 60 19.56 -24.47 52.74
C LEU A 60 20.74 -24.12 53.64
N LEU A 61 21.82 -23.56 53.09
CA LEU A 61 22.96 -23.05 53.88
C LEU A 61 22.58 -21.78 54.65
N SER A 62 21.73 -20.93 54.04
CA SER A 62 21.35 -19.63 54.61
C SER A 62 20.22 -19.75 55.66
N ARG A 63 19.26 -20.66 55.48
CA ARG A 63 18.12 -20.86 56.41
C ARG A 63 17.69 -22.33 56.53
N GLU A 64 17.78 -22.90 57.74
CA GLU A 64 17.34 -24.28 58.03
C GLU A 64 15.84 -24.43 58.37
N ASP A 65 15.01 -23.46 58.01
CA ASP A 65 13.58 -23.49 58.36
C ASP A 65 12.77 -24.52 57.56
N ARG A 66 11.82 -25.17 58.25
CA ARG A 66 10.89 -26.14 57.65
C ARG A 66 10.04 -25.51 56.54
N GLU A 67 9.66 -24.24 56.69
CA GLU A 67 8.89 -23.51 55.67
C GLU A 67 9.71 -23.25 54.41
N MET A 68 10.98 -22.86 54.54
CA MET A 68 11.88 -22.64 53.40
C MET A 68 12.06 -23.93 52.57
N LYS A 69 12.23 -25.09 53.22
CA LYS A 69 12.32 -26.40 52.56
C LYS A 69 11.08 -26.72 51.71
N ILE A 70 9.89 -26.41 52.23
CA ILE A 70 8.62 -26.60 51.49
C ILE A 70 8.55 -25.64 50.30
N MET A 71 8.95 -24.38 50.49
CA MET A 71 8.93 -23.37 49.43
C MET A 71 9.91 -23.69 48.29
N ILE A 72 11.11 -24.18 48.59
CA ILE A 72 12.08 -24.65 47.59
C ILE A 72 11.46 -25.79 46.77
N GLY A 73 10.85 -26.79 47.44
CA GLY A 73 10.17 -27.89 46.78
C GLY A 73 9.04 -27.42 45.85
N LEU A 74 8.20 -26.50 46.32
CA LEU A 74 7.13 -25.91 45.53
C LEU A 74 7.64 -25.13 44.31
N ALA A 75 8.76 -24.42 44.44
CA ALA A 75 9.36 -23.67 43.34
C ALA A 75 9.86 -24.59 42.21
N ILE A 76 10.56 -25.66 42.58
CA ILE A 76 11.09 -26.65 41.63
C ILE A 76 9.92 -27.39 40.96
N VAL A 77 8.98 -27.91 41.74
CA VAL A 77 7.81 -28.62 41.19
C VAL A 77 6.97 -27.68 40.32
N GLY A 78 6.77 -26.44 40.75
CA GLY A 78 6.04 -25.43 39.99
C GLY A 78 6.70 -25.14 38.63
N THR A 79 8.01 -24.92 38.59
CA THR A 79 8.72 -24.66 37.31
C THR A 79 8.68 -25.86 36.37
N ILE A 80 8.72 -27.09 36.88
CA ILE A 80 8.50 -28.31 36.08
C ILE A 80 7.08 -28.35 35.50
N PHE A 81 6.05 -28.05 36.28
CA PHE A 81 4.67 -28.02 35.75
C PHE A 81 4.47 -26.91 34.71
N VAL A 82 5.06 -25.74 34.91
CA VAL A 82 4.98 -24.64 33.92
C VAL A 82 5.69 -25.03 32.61
N SER A 83 6.72 -25.88 32.65
CA SER A 83 7.40 -26.39 31.44
C SER A 83 6.51 -27.20 30.50
N LEU A 84 5.40 -27.74 31.01
CA LEU A 84 4.40 -28.43 30.20
C LEU A 84 3.69 -27.48 29.23
N ASN A 85 3.72 -26.16 29.43
CA ASN A 85 3.01 -25.23 28.55
C ASN A 85 3.41 -25.31 27.08
N TRP A 86 4.61 -25.80 26.74
CA TRP A 86 5.08 -25.87 25.34
C TRP A 86 5.16 -27.30 24.79
N TRP A 87 4.43 -28.25 25.39
CA TRP A 87 4.41 -29.64 24.93
C TRP A 87 3.92 -29.79 23.47
N GLU A 88 3.00 -28.92 23.02
CA GLU A 88 2.42 -28.95 21.67
C GLU A 88 3.45 -28.76 20.55
N ASN A 89 4.57 -28.07 20.82
CA ASN A 89 5.68 -27.96 19.87
C ASN A 89 6.27 -29.31 19.45
N TYR A 90 6.05 -30.32 20.30
CA TYR A 90 6.61 -31.65 20.20
C TYR A 90 5.52 -32.69 19.91
N SER A 91 4.25 -32.27 19.72
CA SER A 91 3.12 -33.19 19.52
C SER A 91 3.30 -34.11 18.31
N THR A 92 3.89 -33.60 17.23
CA THR A 92 4.16 -34.32 15.98
C THR A 92 5.19 -35.45 16.12
N LEU A 93 5.87 -35.54 17.27
CA LEU A 93 6.87 -36.57 17.57
C LEU A 93 6.24 -37.83 18.15
N PHE A 94 5.10 -37.70 18.81
CA PHE A 94 4.36 -38.84 19.33
C PHE A 94 3.58 -39.44 18.15
N ARG A 95 4.07 -40.54 17.56
CA ARG A 95 3.35 -41.35 16.56
C ARG A 95 2.15 -42.09 17.21
N ASN A 96 1.29 -41.35 17.88
CA ASN A 96 0.05 -41.84 18.47
C ASN A 96 -1.14 -41.20 17.74
N PRO A 97 -2.02 -41.98 17.08
CA PRO A 97 -3.14 -41.45 16.31
C PRO A 97 -4.09 -40.57 17.14
N PHE A 98 -4.23 -40.85 18.44
CA PHE A 98 -5.03 -40.03 19.36
C PHE A 98 -4.46 -38.62 19.53
N LEU A 99 -3.15 -38.50 19.75
CA LEU A 99 -2.49 -37.21 19.92
C LEU A 99 -2.44 -36.41 18.61
N ASN A 100 -2.33 -37.09 17.46
CA ASN A 100 -2.39 -36.45 16.15
C ASN A 100 -3.78 -35.86 15.86
N SER A 101 -4.86 -36.61 16.13
CA SER A 101 -6.25 -36.11 16.00
C SER A 101 -6.47 -34.88 16.88
N ILE A 102 -6.08 -34.94 18.16
CA ILE A 102 -6.21 -33.81 19.08
C ILE A 102 -5.40 -32.61 18.59
N SER A 103 -4.17 -32.83 18.10
CA SER A 103 -3.32 -31.76 17.58
C SER A 103 -3.93 -31.07 16.34
N GLU A 104 -4.57 -31.82 15.44
CA GLU A 104 -5.28 -31.27 14.28
C GLU A 104 -6.53 -30.49 14.68
N ASP A 105 -7.34 -31.02 15.60
CA ASP A 105 -8.55 -30.37 16.08
C ASP A 105 -8.24 -29.08 16.85
N ILE A 106 -7.20 -29.10 17.68
CA ILE A 106 -6.68 -27.89 18.34
C ILE A 106 -6.20 -26.90 17.29
N ALA A 107 -5.49 -27.32 16.24
CA ALA A 107 -5.01 -26.43 15.17
C ALA A 107 -6.15 -25.70 14.44
N ARG A 108 -7.31 -26.37 14.25
CA ARG A 108 -8.52 -25.76 13.67
C ARG A 108 -9.27 -24.84 14.62
N SER A 109 -9.22 -25.10 15.93
CA SER A 109 -10.05 -24.42 16.95
C SER A 109 -9.25 -23.55 17.96
N ARG A 110 -7.97 -23.25 17.68
CA ARG A 110 -7.01 -22.62 18.61
C ARG A 110 -7.57 -21.44 19.43
N ASN A 111 -8.30 -20.52 18.79
CA ASN A 111 -8.82 -19.33 19.46
C ASN A 111 -9.87 -19.68 20.54
N LEU A 112 -10.76 -20.62 20.23
CA LEU A 112 -11.82 -21.05 21.14
C LEU A 112 -11.22 -21.79 22.34
N VAL A 113 -10.25 -22.68 22.10
CA VAL A 113 -9.52 -23.41 23.13
C VAL A 113 -8.80 -22.44 24.08
N GLY A 114 -8.15 -21.41 23.54
CA GLY A 114 -7.48 -20.39 24.36
C GLY A 114 -8.44 -19.60 25.26
N ILE A 115 -9.62 -19.24 24.75
CA ILE A 115 -10.67 -18.54 25.52
C ILE A 115 -11.18 -19.45 26.63
N LEU A 116 -11.55 -20.69 26.30
CA LEU A 116 -12.04 -21.68 27.26
C LEU A 116 -11.00 -21.95 28.36
N SER A 117 -9.73 -22.14 27.98
CA SER A 117 -8.65 -22.36 28.95
C SER A 117 -8.48 -21.16 29.90
N SER A 118 -8.63 -19.94 29.42
CA SER A 118 -8.53 -18.73 30.26
C SER A 118 -9.68 -18.67 31.26
N VAL A 119 -10.91 -18.97 30.81
CA VAL A 119 -12.09 -19.05 31.69
C VAL A 119 -11.90 -20.13 32.76
N VAL A 120 -11.39 -21.31 32.39
CA VAL A 120 -11.10 -22.39 33.34
C VAL A 120 -10.04 -21.96 34.36
N ARG A 121 -8.95 -21.30 33.93
CA ARG A 121 -7.92 -20.78 34.85
C ARG A 121 -8.50 -19.79 35.86
N ILE A 122 -9.39 -18.90 35.41
CA ILE A 122 -10.08 -17.93 36.28
C ILE A 122 -10.94 -18.69 37.30
N LEU A 123 -11.75 -19.65 36.86
CA LEU A 123 -12.62 -20.45 37.73
C LEU A 123 -11.82 -21.25 38.77
N VAL A 124 -10.74 -21.91 38.35
CA VAL A 124 -9.87 -22.67 39.26
C VAL A 124 -9.20 -21.75 40.27
N THR A 125 -8.69 -20.59 39.83
CA THR A 125 -8.07 -19.62 40.73
C THR A 125 -9.09 -19.09 41.74
N ALA A 126 -10.30 -18.75 41.30
CA ALA A 126 -11.38 -18.31 42.17
C ALA A 126 -11.79 -19.39 43.16
N ALA A 127 -11.84 -20.66 42.74
CA ALA A 127 -12.15 -21.79 43.61
C ALA A 127 -11.05 -22.03 44.65
N VAL A 128 -9.78 -21.95 44.26
CA VAL A 128 -8.64 -22.09 45.18
C VAL A 128 -8.62 -20.96 46.20
N VAL A 129 -8.80 -19.71 45.76
CA VAL A 129 -8.91 -18.55 46.68
C VAL A 129 -10.12 -18.72 47.61
N GLY A 130 -11.27 -19.13 47.05
CA GLY A 130 -12.49 -19.37 47.80
C GLY A 130 -12.39 -20.48 48.84
N ALA A 131 -11.53 -21.47 48.61
CA ALA A 131 -11.20 -22.50 49.59
C ALA A 131 -10.13 -22.03 50.59
N TYR A 132 -9.10 -21.33 50.13
CA TYR A 132 -7.95 -20.92 50.95
C TYR A 132 -8.32 -19.92 52.04
N VAL A 133 -9.17 -18.92 51.73
CA VAL A 133 -9.59 -17.90 52.70
C VAL A 133 -10.22 -18.52 53.96
N PRO A 134 -11.27 -19.36 53.87
CA PRO A 134 -11.83 -20.01 55.05
C PRO A 134 -10.89 -21.06 55.68
N LEU A 135 -10.11 -21.81 54.88
CA LEU A 135 -9.19 -22.82 55.40
C LEU A 135 -8.00 -22.21 56.18
N SER A 136 -7.60 -20.99 55.86
CA SER A 136 -6.54 -20.26 56.54
C SER A 136 -7.02 -19.48 57.78
N GLY A 137 -8.32 -19.58 58.12
CA GLY A 137 -8.91 -18.87 59.26
C GLY A 137 -8.97 -17.35 59.08
N ARG A 138 -8.92 -16.86 57.84
CA ARG A 138 -8.98 -15.42 57.52
C ARG A 138 -10.38 -15.02 57.07
N ASP A 139 -10.80 -13.82 57.46
CA ASP A 139 -12.05 -13.25 56.98
C ASP A 139 -11.94 -12.78 55.52
N TRP A 140 -13.05 -12.82 54.78
CA TRP A 140 -13.14 -12.32 53.40
C TRP A 140 -12.82 -10.82 53.26
N SER A 141 -12.92 -10.06 54.37
CA SER A 141 -12.43 -8.69 54.46
C SER A 141 -10.95 -8.60 54.11
N SER A 142 -10.12 -9.58 54.48
CA SER A 142 -8.67 -9.57 54.19
C SER A 142 -8.30 -9.61 52.71
N VAL A 143 -9.18 -10.13 51.85
CA VAL A 143 -8.99 -10.18 50.38
C VAL A 143 -9.60 -8.94 49.69
N THR A 144 -10.58 -8.30 50.32
CA THR A 144 -11.32 -7.17 49.75
C THR A 144 -10.83 -5.81 50.26
N SER A 145 -10.22 -5.76 51.45
CA SER A 145 -9.68 -4.55 52.06
C SER A 145 -8.22 -4.34 51.68
N VAL A 146 -7.99 -3.63 50.57
CA VAL A 146 -6.65 -3.20 50.17
C VAL A 146 -6.47 -1.71 50.55
N PRO A 147 -5.41 -1.33 51.29
CA PRO A 147 -5.11 0.07 51.60
C PRO A 147 -5.03 0.92 50.32
N ASP A 148 -5.51 2.17 50.36
CA ASP A 148 -5.63 3.01 49.15
C ASP A 148 -4.30 3.23 48.42
N ASN A 149 -3.19 3.30 49.17
CA ASN A 149 -1.84 3.41 48.60
C ASN A 149 -1.45 2.15 47.81
N VAL A 150 -1.77 0.97 48.33
CA VAL A 150 -1.51 -0.33 47.68
C VAL A 150 -2.43 -0.51 46.47
N ARG A 151 -3.69 -0.09 46.58
CA ARG A 151 -4.68 -0.12 45.50
C ARG A 151 -4.21 0.68 44.28
N ARG A 152 -3.63 1.87 44.50
CA ARG A 152 -3.05 2.69 43.42
C ARG A 152 -1.89 1.98 42.72
N VAL A 153 -0.99 1.34 43.47
CA VAL A 153 0.13 0.58 42.90
C VAL A 153 -0.36 -0.60 42.07
N ILE A 154 -1.35 -1.35 42.56
CA ILE A 154 -1.96 -2.48 41.83
C ILE A 154 -2.54 -1.99 40.49
N TRP A 155 -3.32 -0.91 40.46
CA TRP A 155 -3.88 -0.39 39.21
C TRP A 155 -2.81 0.07 38.22
N ILE A 156 -1.72 0.68 38.70
CA ILE A 156 -0.57 1.05 37.87
C ILE A 156 0.08 -0.21 37.27
N LEU A 157 0.33 -1.23 38.08
CA LEU A 157 0.92 -2.50 37.62
C LEU A 157 0.01 -3.22 36.61
N VAL A 158 -1.30 -3.23 36.82
CA VAL A 158 -2.28 -3.77 35.85
C VAL A 158 -2.23 -2.98 34.54
N GLY A 159 -2.20 -1.64 34.61
CA GLY A 159 -2.05 -0.80 33.43
C GLY A 159 -0.75 -1.08 32.66
N ILE A 160 0.38 -1.16 33.37
CA ILE A 160 1.68 -1.54 32.79
C ILE A 160 1.61 -2.91 32.14
N GLN A 161 0.97 -3.90 32.78
CA GLN A 161 0.86 -5.26 32.24
C GLN A 161 0.02 -5.30 30.96
N ILE A 162 -1.10 -4.57 30.93
CA ILE A 162 -1.96 -4.48 29.73
C ILE A 162 -1.20 -3.82 28.58
N VAL A 163 -0.55 -2.68 28.84
CA VAL A 163 0.23 -1.96 27.82
C VAL A 163 1.41 -2.80 27.34
N SER A 164 2.13 -3.44 28.26
CA SER A 164 3.25 -4.31 27.93
C SER A 164 2.81 -5.50 27.08
N SER A 165 1.71 -6.18 27.44
CA SER A 165 1.13 -7.27 26.64
C SER A 165 0.75 -6.82 25.22
N ALA A 166 0.12 -5.64 25.10
CA ALA A 166 -0.25 -5.07 23.79
C ALA A 166 0.99 -4.71 22.94
N LEU A 167 2.01 -4.09 23.55
CA LEU A 167 3.28 -3.79 22.88
C LEU A 167 3.99 -5.08 22.44
N CYS A 168 3.98 -6.11 23.29
CA CYS A 168 4.56 -7.41 22.99
C CYS A 168 3.89 -8.06 21.78
N HIS A 169 2.55 -8.01 21.70
CA HIS A 169 1.84 -8.45 20.50
C HIS A 169 2.41 -7.82 19.25
N TRP A 170 2.54 -6.51 19.32
CA TRP A 170 2.91 -5.71 18.20
C TRP A 170 4.36 -6.01 17.80
N PHE A 171 5.29 -6.02 18.76
CA PHE A 171 6.69 -6.38 18.51
C PHE A 171 6.85 -7.78 17.94
N VAL A 172 6.09 -8.78 18.41
CA VAL A 172 6.12 -10.15 17.85
C VAL A 172 5.60 -10.16 16.41
N VAL A 173 4.48 -9.50 16.14
CA VAL A 173 3.92 -9.40 14.78
C VAL A 173 4.91 -8.71 13.84
N VAL A 174 5.60 -7.67 14.31
CA VAL A 174 6.67 -6.98 13.57
C VAL A 174 7.86 -7.92 13.34
N ALA A 175 8.34 -8.58 14.40
CA ALA A 175 9.48 -9.50 14.35
C ALA A 175 9.25 -10.71 13.44
N CYS A 176 8.00 -11.18 13.28
CA CYS A 176 7.64 -12.25 12.33
C CYS A 176 7.58 -11.78 10.89
N LYS A 177 7.08 -10.55 10.68
CA LYS A 177 7.01 -9.96 9.34
C LYS A 177 8.41 -9.62 8.82
N MET A 178 9.33 -9.30 9.72
CA MET A 178 10.73 -9.17 9.38
C MET A 178 11.39 -10.56 9.43
N HIS A 179 12.37 -10.86 8.57
CA HIS A 179 13.26 -12.02 8.77
C HIS A 179 14.19 -11.81 10.00
N ALA A 180 13.74 -11.01 10.97
CA ALA A 180 14.52 -10.39 12.04
C ALA A 180 14.69 -11.28 13.26
N ILE A 181 13.94 -12.38 13.38
CA ILE A 181 14.13 -13.36 14.46
C ILE A 181 15.60 -13.74 14.57
N ARG A 182 16.28 -13.99 13.43
CA ARG A 182 17.68 -14.42 13.41
C ARG A 182 18.70 -13.31 13.71
N ARG A 183 18.47 -12.05 13.32
CA ARG A 183 19.53 -11.01 13.36
C ARG A 183 19.27 -9.82 14.28
N SER A 184 18.01 -9.53 14.61
CA SER A 184 17.67 -8.31 15.36
C SER A 184 16.80 -8.58 16.59
N PHE A 185 16.18 -9.77 16.72
CA PHE A 185 15.25 -10.06 17.80
C PHE A 185 15.72 -11.15 18.78
N LEU A 186 16.43 -12.19 18.33
CA LEU A 186 16.88 -13.25 19.26
C LEU A 186 17.82 -12.73 20.35
N LEU A 187 18.80 -11.90 19.98
CA LEU A 187 19.79 -11.39 20.93
C LEU A 187 19.13 -10.49 22.00
N PRO A 188 18.29 -9.49 21.67
CA PRO A 188 17.53 -8.76 22.69
C PRO A 188 16.65 -9.64 23.57
N VAL A 189 16.01 -10.68 23.00
CA VAL A 189 15.19 -11.62 23.78
C VAL A 189 16.06 -12.42 24.76
N TYR A 190 17.24 -12.89 24.34
CA TYR A 190 18.19 -13.57 25.25
C TYR A 190 18.73 -12.67 26.36
N LEU A 191 18.91 -11.39 26.06
CA LEU A 191 19.36 -10.40 27.03
C LEU A 191 18.21 -9.85 27.88
N ALA A 192 16.95 -10.19 27.61
CA ALA A 192 15.79 -9.62 28.30
C ALA A 192 15.81 -9.93 29.80
N SER A 193 16.03 -11.20 30.19
CA SER A 193 16.10 -11.58 31.61
C SER A 193 17.26 -10.90 32.34
N LEU A 194 18.42 -10.77 31.68
CA LEU A 194 19.56 -9.99 32.21
C LEU A 194 19.25 -8.49 32.31
N GLY A 195 18.51 -7.94 31.35
CA GLY A 195 18.05 -6.56 31.33
C GLY A 195 17.05 -6.27 32.46
N VAL A 196 16.15 -7.21 32.76
CA VAL A 196 15.22 -7.12 33.90
C VAL A 196 16.00 -7.12 35.21
N VAL A 197 16.97 -8.02 35.38
CA VAL A 197 17.86 -8.04 36.55
C VAL A 197 18.62 -6.72 36.69
N ALA A 198 19.18 -6.19 35.59
CA ALA A 198 19.86 -4.90 35.57
C ALA A 198 18.91 -3.74 35.92
N ALA A 199 17.65 -3.77 35.45
CA ALA A 199 16.64 -2.76 35.75
C ALA A 199 16.20 -2.75 37.22
N PHE A 200 16.27 -3.90 37.92
CA PHE A 200 16.03 -3.96 39.36
C PHE A 200 17.26 -3.55 40.18
N ILE A 201 18.46 -3.93 39.76
CA ILE A 201 19.70 -3.66 40.51
C ILE A 201 20.20 -2.22 40.32
N ALA A 202 20.12 -1.65 39.11
CA ALA A 202 20.70 -0.33 38.82
C ALA A 202 20.09 0.82 39.65
N PRO A 203 18.75 0.91 39.84
CA PRO A 203 18.15 1.91 40.72
C PRO A 203 18.63 1.80 42.17
N VAL A 204 18.82 0.58 42.67
CA VAL A 204 19.34 0.33 44.03
C VAL A 204 20.77 0.82 44.16
N ILE A 205 21.63 0.56 43.17
CA ILE A 205 23.01 1.07 43.14
C ILE A 205 23.03 2.61 43.10
N ILE A 206 22.21 3.23 42.26
CA ILE A 206 22.13 4.71 42.15
C ILE A 206 21.64 5.31 43.47
N PHE A 207 20.62 4.70 44.09
CA PHE A 207 20.06 5.16 45.35
C PHE A 207 21.06 5.00 46.51
N TYR A 208 21.77 3.87 46.58
CA TYR A 208 22.90 3.66 47.49
C TYR A 208 23.99 4.72 47.29
N GLN A 209 24.41 4.99 46.05
CA GLN A 209 25.43 6.01 45.78
C GLN A 209 24.99 7.42 46.20
N ASN A 210 23.71 7.74 46.07
CA ASN A 210 23.17 9.02 46.53
C ASN A 210 23.16 9.09 48.07
N LEU A 211 22.73 8.03 48.76
CA LEU A 211 22.74 7.98 50.23
C LEU A 211 24.16 7.98 50.82
N SER A 212 25.09 7.26 50.18
CA SER A 212 26.50 7.21 50.56
C SER A 212 27.16 8.60 50.46
N LYS A 213 26.81 9.39 49.44
CA LYS A 213 27.27 10.78 49.32
C LYS A 213 26.74 11.68 50.45
N THR A 214 25.53 11.44 50.94
CA THR A 214 24.94 12.22 52.05
C THR A 214 25.44 11.77 53.43
N ASN A 215 25.72 10.48 53.62
CA ASN A 215 26.10 9.91 54.91
C ASN A 215 27.63 9.78 55.11
N GLY A 216 28.44 10.10 54.10
CA GLY A 216 29.91 10.14 54.18
C GLY A 216 30.62 8.91 53.59
N ALA A 217 31.93 9.03 53.36
CA ALA A 217 32.73 8.06 52.58
C ALA A 217 32.84 6.65 53.17
N ASN A 218 32.48 6.45 54.44
CA ASN A 218 32.52 5.15 55.11
C ASN A 218 31.17 4.41 55.10
N TYR A 219 30.11 4.97 54.49
CA TYR A 219 28.81 4.30 54.42
C TYR A 219 28.88 3.08 53.50
N THR A 220 28.85 1.90 54.10
CA THR A 220 28.97 0.62 53.38
C THR A 220 27.63 0.11 52.87
N MET A 221 27.65 -0.77 51.86
CA MET A 221 26.43 -1.42 51.34
C MET A 221 25.67 -2.19 52.43
N THR A 222 26.39 -2.72 53.42
CA THR A 222 25.83 -3.45 54.57
C THR A 222 25.05 -2.52 55.50
N GLU A 223 25.58 -1.33 55.79
CA GLU A 223 24.86 -0.29 56.56
C GLU A 223 23.65 0.23 55.78
N TYR A 224 23.77 0.39 54.46
CA TYR A 224 22.65 0.75 53.60
C TYR A 224 21.51 -0.26 53.63
N CYS A 225 21.82 -1.55 53.50
CA CYS A 225 20.82 -2.60 53.60
C CYS A 225 20.16 -2.62 54.98
N TYR A 226 20.96 -2.50 56.06
CA TYR A 226 20.46 -2.46 57.43
C TYR A 226 19.52 -1.29 57.72
N ASP A 227 19.85 -0.08 57.23
CA ASP A 227 19.03 1.12 57.42
C ASP A 227 17.70 1.06 56.66
N ILE A 228 17.71 0.47 55.47
CA ILE A 228 16.51 0.30 54.64
C ILE A 228 15.60 -0.79 55.21
N THR A 229 16.15 -1.95 55.61
CA THR A 229 15.36 -3.06 56.19
C THR A 229 14.74 -2.71 57.54
N ASN A 230 15.39 -1.85 58.34
CA ASN A 230 14.84 -1.37 59.62
C ASN A 230 13.96 -0.12 59.49
N GLY A 231 13.68 0.34 58.26
CA GLY A 231 12.80 1.48 58.00
C GLY A 231 13.37 2.86 58.39
N MET A 232 14.67 2.94 58.70
CA MET A 232 15.36 4.18 59.08
C MET A 232 15.82 5.02 57.87
N GLY A 233 15.81 4.46 56.65
CA GLY A 233 16.24 5.13 55.42
C GLY A 233 15.15 5.83 54.58
N LEU A 234 13.87 5.77 54.97
CA LEU A 234 12.74 6.26 54.16
C LEU A 234 12.08 7.51 54.75
N ASN A 235 12.06 8.60 53.97
CA ASN A 235 11.39 9.85 54.34
C ASN A 235 9.86 9.65 54.33
N HIS A 236 9.11 10.19 55.30
CA HIS A 236 7.63 10.01 55.37
C HIS A 236 6.90 10.55 54.12
N ASN A 237 7.51 11.48 53.39
CA ASN A 237 7.03 12.04 52.11
C ASN A 237 7.68 11.41 50.86
N ALA A 238 8.27 10.21 50.96
CA ALA A 238 8.98 9.57 49.85
C ALA A 238 8.10 9.43 48.60
N SER A 239 8.69 9.75 47.45
CA SER A 239 8.04 9.65 46.14
C SER A 239 7.77 8.19 45.76
N LEU A 240 6.82 7.94 44.83
CA LEU A 240 6.50 6.57 44.38
C LEU A 240 7.73 5.77 43.90
N PRO A 241 8.69 6.34 43.14
CA PRO A 241 9.92 5.66 42.75
C PRO A 241 10.81 5.27 43.94
N GLU A 242 10.96 6.14 44.94
CA GLU A 242 11.77 5.87 46.13
C GLU A 242 11.22 4.69 46.95
N ARG A 243 9.89 4.62 47.09
CA ARG A 243 9.22 3.50 47.76
C ARG A 243 9.39 2.18 47.01
N LEU A 244 9.30 2.21 45.67
CA LEU A 244 9.55 1.04 44.83
C LEU A 244 11.00 0.56 44.95
N VAL A 245 11.97 1.47 44.89
CA VAL A 245 13.40 1.13 45.05
C VAL A 245 13.65 0.55 46.43
N SER A 246 13.04 1.09 47.50
CA SER A 246 13.18 0.53 48.84
C SER A 246 12.62 -0.88 48.97
N ASP A 247 11.50 -1.20 48.33
CA ASP A 247 10.89 -2.54 48.33
C ASP A 247 11.80 -3.55 47.58
N ILE A 248 12.41 -3.09 46.48
CA ILE A 248 13.42 -3.86 45.74
C ILE A 248 14.69 -4.07 46.59
N THR A 249 15.16 -3.04 47.31
CA THR A 249 16.31 -3.15 48.21
C THR A 249 16.03 -4.14 49.34
N HIS A 250 14.84 -4.10 49.94
CA HIS A 250 14.44 -5.03 51.00
C HIS A 250 14.42 -6.50 50.54
N THR A 251 14.18 -6.75 49.25
CA THR A 251 14.19 -8.11 48.68
C THR A 251 15.56 -8.55 48.16
N LEU A 252 16.45 -7.61 47.82
CA LEU A 252 17.83 -7.89 47.37
C LEU A 252 18.83 -8.03 48.52
N CYS A 253 18.55 -7.47 49.69
CA CYS A 253 19.41 -7.53 50.86
C CYS A 253 18.98 -8.71 51.76
N PRO A 254 19.60 -9.90 51.67
CA PRO A 254 19.48 -10.90 52.73
C PRO A 254 20.10 -10.37 54.04
N GLU A 255 19.73 -10.97 55.17
CA GLU A 255 20.14 -10.54 56.52
C GLU A 255 21.66 -10.50 56.74
N ASP A 256 22.50 -11.11 55.86
CA ASP A 256 23.96 -11.13 56.00
C ASP A 256 24.73 -11.07 54.66
N ILE A 257 24.84 -9.87 54.06
CA ILE A 257 25.51 -9.63 52.74
C ILE A 257 27.04 -9.81 52.78
N ASN A 258 27.61 -10.10 53.95
CA ASN A 258 29.06 -10.17 54.12
C ASN A 258 29.70 -11.44 53.54
N ASP A 259 28.90 -12.46 53.20
CA ASP A 259 29.41 -13.72 52.67
C ASP A 259 29.51 -13.70 51.13
N ARG A 260 30.75 -13.56 50.64
CA ARG A 260 31.06 -13.65 49.19
C ARG A 260 30.61 -14.97 48.57
N THR A 261 30.42 -16.01 49.38
CA THR A 261 29.98 -17.33 48.91
C THR A 261 28.50 -17.36 48.51
N GLU A 262 27.62 -16.68 49.26
CA GLU A 262 26.18 -16.59 48.93
C GLU A 262 25.94 -15.84 47.62
N ILE A 263 26.62 -14.70 47.42
CA ILE A 263 26.56 -13.97 46.15
C ILE A 263 27.08 -14.84 44.99
N GLY A 264 28.14 -15.62 45.24
CA GLY A 264 28.68 -16.59 44.28
C GLY A 264 27.67 -17.66 43.88
N PHE A 265 26.90 -18.20 44.82
CA PHE A 265 25.85 -19.19 44.55
C PHE A 265 24.63 -18.59 43.81
N LEU A 266 24.24 -17.35 44.15
CA LEU A 266 23.16 -16.64 43.44
C LEU A 266 23.53 -16.39 41.97
N VAL A 267 24.73 -15.87 41.73
CA VAL A 267 25.25 -15.64 40.37
C VAL A 267 25.43 -16.96 39.62
N GLY A 268 25.95 -17.99 40.30
CA GLY A 268 26.17 -19.32 39.73
C GLY A 268 24.88 -20.00 39.28
N SER A 269 23.85 -20.02 40.12
CA SER A 269 22.53 -20.59 39.78
C SER A 269 21.85 -19.82 38.64
N SER A 270 21.92 -18.48 38.68
CA SER A 270 21.39 -17.59 37.64
C SER A 270 22.04 -17.83 36.28
N LEU A 271 23.37 -17.90 36.22
CA LEU A 271 24.11 -18.18 34.98
C LEU A 271 23.78 -19.56 34.41
N CYS A 272 23.66 -20.57 35.27
CA CYS A 272 23.31 -21.93 34.86
C CYS A 272 21.93 -21.98 34.19
N TRP A 273 20.90 -21.39 34.79
CA TRP A 273 19.56 -21.37 34.18
C TRP A 273 19.52 -20.56 32.88
N TRP A 274 20.22 -19.43 32.81
CA TRP A 274 20.30 -18.63 31.59
C TRP A 274 21.00 -19.38 30.45
N LEU A 275 22.17 -19.96 30.71
CA LEU A 275 22.89 -20.78 29.72
C LEU A 275 22.07 -21.99 29.28
N GLY A 276 21.40 -22.66 30.22
CA GLY A 276 20.50 -23.78 29.95
C GLY A 276 19.40 -23.39 28.96
N TRP A 277 18.75 -22.26 29.16
CA TRP A 277 17.70 -21.76 28.28
C TRP A 277 18.19 -21.30 26.90
N VAL A 278 19.33 -20.61 26.84
CA VAL A 278 19.96 -20.22 25.57
C VAL A 278 20.29 -21.45 24.73
N LEU A 279 20.89 -22.48 25.34
CA LEU A 279 21.25 -23.72 24.65
C LEU A 279 20.02 -24.53 24.20
N CYS A 280 18.93 -24.54 24.98
CA CYS A 280 17.66 -25.15 24.60
C CYS A 280 17.06 -24.55 23.30
N THR A 281 17.27 -23.25 23.08
CA THR A 281 16.64 -22.49 22.00
C THR A 281 17.59 -22.14 20.86
N VAL A 282 18.86 -22.56 20.95
CA VAL A 282 19.91 -22.20 19.97
C VAL A 282 19.60 -22.72 18.56
N TYR A 283 18.79 -23.77 18.42
CA TYR A 283 18.37 -24.32 17.13
C TYR A 283 17.63 -23.28 16.26
N ILE A 284 16.99 -22.28 16.87
CA ILE A 284 16.24 -21.21 16.18
C ILE A 284 17.16 -20.41 15.26
N TRP A 285 18.44 -20.25 15.59
CA TRP A 285 19.44 -19.61 14.72
C TRP A 285 19.64 -20.33 13.37
N GLY A 286 19.33 -21.63 13.31
CA GLY A 286 19.49 -22.49 12.14
C GLY A 286 18.25 -22.66 11.27
N LEU A 287 17.12 -22.04 11.62
CA LEU A 287 15.86 -22.13 10.85
C LEU A 287 15.98 -21.41 9.50
N GLN A 288 15.56 -22.08 8.43
CA GLN A 288 15.37 -21.46 7.12
C GLN A 288 13.93 -20.95 7.03
N LEU A 289 13.73 -19.68 7.36
CA LEU A 289 12.43 -19.01 7.29
C LEU A 289 12.20 -18.43 5.90
N GLN A 290 10.95 -18.46 5.43
CA GLN A 290 10.55 -17.81 4.18
C GLN A 290 10.35 -16.31 4.37
N ARG A 291 10.31 -15.55 3.26
CA ARG A 291 10.08 -14.10 3.28
C ARG A 291 8.67 -13.81 3.81
N ILE A 292 8.58 -13.15 4.98
CA ILE A 292 7.32 -12.72 5.62
C ILE A 292 6.42 -13.93 5.94
N GLU A 293 6.96 -14.85 6.74
CA GLU A 293 6.25 -16.04 7.21
C GLU A 293 5.12 -15.65 8.17
N ARG A 294 3.95 -16.30 8.06
CA ARG A 294 2.81 -15.95 8.92
C ARG A 294 3.11 -16.39 10.36
N THR A 295 2.67 -15.62 11.35
CA THR A 295 2.81 -15.96 12.78
C THR A 295 2.31 -17.38 13.11
N GLN A 296 1.26 -17.83 12.43
CA GLN A 296 0.69 -19.17 12.59
C GLN A 296 1.56 -20.31 12.07
N ASP A 297 2.46 -20.04 11.12
CA ASP A 297 3.33 -21.04 10.49
C ASP A 297 4.67 -21.14 11.26
N LEU A 298 5.00 -20.06 11.97
CA LEU A 298 6.20 -19.89 12.77
C LEU A 298 6.01 -20.29 14.25
N PHE A 299 4.87 -19.97 14.86
CA PHE A 299 4.57 -20.28 16.26
C PHE A 299 3.39 -21.25 16.40
N VAL A 300 3.47 -22.15 17.39
CA VAL A 300 2.38 -23.09 17.69
C VAL A 300 1.18 -22.36 18.28
N ARG A 301 1.41 -21.46 19.24
CA ARG A 301 0.39 -20.61 19.86
C ARG A 301 0.46 -19.19 19.30
N ARG A 302 -0.71 -18.60 19.00
CA ARG A 302 -0.80 -17.22 18.46
C ARG A 302 -0.67 -16.14 19.54
N MET A 303 -1.02 -16.46 20.78
CA MET A 303 -1.00 -15.56 21.93
C MET A 303 0.29 -15.78 22.73
N TYR A 304 1.01 -14.72 23.05
CA TYR A 304 2.18 -14.73 23.93
C TYR A 304 1.71 -14.62 25.38
N GLU A 305 2.39 -15.32 26.28
CA GLU A 305 2.08 -15.26 27.71
C GLU A 305 2.81 -14.07 28.34
N GLY A 306 2.07 -13.05 28.79
CA GLY A 306 2.66 -11.80 29.29
C GLY A 306 3.49 -11.95 30.58
N ALA A 307 3.40 -13.08 31.28
CA ALA A 307 4.23 -13.40 32.44
C ALA A 307 5.58 -14.05 32.08
N PHE A 308 5.70 -14.63 30.88
CA PHE A 308 6.89 -15.38 30.41
C PHE A 308 7.19 -15.00 28.97
N LEU A 309 7.35 -13.71 28.69
CA LEU A 309 7.35 -13.23 27.31
C LEU A 309 8.47 -13.87 26.48
N GLU A 310 9.69 -13.83 26.99
CA GLU A 310 10.88 -14.32 26.31
C GLU A 310 10.85 -15.83 26.13
N GLN A 311 10.43 -16.58 27.17
CA GLN A 311 10.27 -18.04 27.09
C GLN A 311 9.11 -18.39 26.15
N SER A 312 8.00 -17.65 26.21
CA SER A 312 6.82 -17.85 25.36
C SER A 312 7.08 -17.52 23.89
N ILE A 313 8.04 -16.67 23.55
CA ILE A 313 8.39 -16.41 22.15
C ILE A 313 9.31 -17.53 21.64
N LEU A 314 10.36 -17.85 22.40
CA LEU A 314 11.38 -18.80 21.93
C LEU A 314 10.91 -20.25 21.99
N LEU A 315 10.31 -20.68 23.10
CA LEU A 315 9.85 -22.08 23.28
C LEU A 315 8.58 -22.39 22.50
N ASN A 316 7.88 -21.39 21.98
CA ASN A 316 6.69 -21.54 21.14
C ASN A 316 7.01 -21.53 19.63
N THR A 317 8.26 -21.23 19.26
CA THR A 317 8.72 -21.28 17.86
C THR A 317 8.70 -22.74 17.40
N HIS A 318 8.03 -23.04 16.28
CA HIS A 318 7.83 -24.40 15.80
C HIS A 318 9.15 -25.18 15.69
N PHE A 319 9.26 -26.24 16.48
CA PHE A 319 10.35 -27.19 16.36
C PHE A 319 10.08 -28.14 15.19
N LYS A 320 10.66 -27.85 14.02
CA LYS A 320 10.62 -28.77 12.86
C LYS A 320 11.91 -29.57 12.83
N ILE A 321 11.81 -30.90 12.99
CA ILE A 321 12.94 -31.79 12.65
C ILE A 321 13.32 -31.48 11.20
N ARG A 322 14.61 -31.23 10.95
CA ARG A 322 15.16 -30.98 9.63
C ARG A 322 15.13 -32.28 8.81
N MET A 323 13.94 -32.80 8.52
CA MET A 323 13.74 -33.75 7.44
C MET A 323 14.31 -33.08 6.19
N LYS A 324 15.16 -33.79 5.45
CA LYS A 324 15.85 -33.31 4.23
C LYS A 324 14.96 -32.34 3.45
N LYS A 325 15.56 -31.19 3.05
CA LYS A 325 15.02 -30.11 2.21
C LYS A 325 13.55 -30.37 1.84
N LYS A 326 12.60 -29.58 2.37
CA LYS A 326 11.35 -29.37 1.63
C LYS A 326 11.79 -29.06 0.20
N VAL A 327 11.51 -29.99 -0.72
CA VAL A 327 11.66 -29.76 -2.15
C VAL A 327 10.97 -28.42 -2.36
N HIS A 328 11.75 -27.41 -2.78
CA HIS A 328 11.16 -26.14 -3.20
C HIS A 328 10.12 -26.55 -4.24
N ARG A 329 8.83 -26.38 -3.94
CA ARG A 329 7.87 -26.32 -5.05
C ARG A 329 8.38 -25.15 -5.87
N PRO A 330 8.79 -25.35 -7.15
CA PRO A 330 9.14 -24.22 -7.98
C PRO A 330 7.95 -23.25 -7.92
N ASP A 331 8.21 -21.99 -7.55
CA ASP A 331 7.16 -20.97 -7.60
C ASP A 331 6.62 -20.99 -9.03
N ASP A 332 5.31 -21.10 -9.17
CA ASP A 332 4.70 -21.15 -10.49
C ASP A 332 5.10 -19.89 -11.28
N PRO A 333 5.56 -20.06 -12.53
CA PRO A 333 5.97 -18.93 -13.34
C PRO A 333 4.77 -18.01 -13.58
N VAL A 334 5.02 -16.71 -13.51
CA VAL A 334 4.00 -15.67 -13.70
C VAL A 334 4.21 -15.00 -15.05
N THR A 335 3.12 -14.69 -15.74
CA THR A 335 3.16 -13.92 -16.99
C THR A 335 2.57 -12.53 -16.78
N VAL A 336 3.32 -11.50 -17.18
CA VAL A 336 2.92 -10.11 -17.07
C VAL A 336 2.81 -9.50 -18.46
N PHE A 337 1.61 -9.05 -18.82
CA PHE A 337 1.32 -8.35 -20.06
C PHE A 337 1.29 -6.84 -19.82
N LEU A 338 2.21 -6.10 -20.43
CA LEU A 338 2.23 -4.63 -20.38
C LEU A 338 1.28 -4.09 -21.43
N CYS A 339 0.29 -3.32 -21.03
CA CYS A 339 -0.78 -2.83 -21.91
C CYS A 339 -0.81 -1.31 -21.88
N ALA A 340 -0.19 -0.67 -22.87
CA ALA A 340 -0.19 0.77 -23.02
C ALA A 340 -1.28 1.25 -23.99
N THR A 341 -1.97 2.33 -23.65
CA THR A 341 -2.87 3.03 -24.58
C THR A 341 -2.26 4.36 -25.01
N MET A 342 -2.22 4.60 -26.33
CA MET A 342 -1.63 5.78 -26.95
C MET A 342 -2.61 6.41 -27.95
N TRP A 343 -2.49 7.70 -28.19
CA TRP A 343 -3.19 8.45 -29.22
C TRP A 343 -2.31 9.56 -29.83
N HIS A 344 -2.25 10.74 -29.21
CA HIS A 344 -1.50 11.91 -29.69
C HIS A 344 -0.36 12.30 -28.74
N GLU A 345 0.40 11.31 -28.27
CA GLU A 345 1.58 11.54 -27.45
C GLU A 345 2.69 12.24 -28.24
N SER A 346 3.44 13.09 -27.53
CA SER A 346 4.65 13.69 -28.11
C SER A 346 5.76 12.66 -28.26
N HIS A 347 6.72 12.95 -29.15
CA HIS A 347 7.91 12.11 -29.34
C HIS A 347 8.65 11.81 -28.03
N ASP A 348 8.82 12.81 -27.15
CA ASP A 348 9.47 12.62 -25.84
C ASP A 348 8.66 11.72 -24.88
N GLU A 349 7.32 11.76 -24.94
CA GLU A 349 6.45 10.89 -24.15
C GLU A 349 6.59 9.44 -24.59
N MET A 350 6.45 9.20 -25.89
CA MET A 350 6.62 7.87 -26.49
C MET A 350 8.01 7.31 -26.19
N MET A 351 9.06 8.14 -26.30
CA MET A 351 10.44 7.75 -25.99
C MET A 351 10.61 7.23 -24.56
N LYS A 352 10.05 7.92 -23.56
CA LYS A 352 10.12 7.47 -22.15
C LYS A 352 9.46 6.12 -21.93
N MET A 353 8.29 5.91 -22.54
CA MET A 353 7.54 4.65 -22.43
C MET A 353 8.31 3.49 -23.07
N ILE A 354 8.75 3.66 -24.32
CA ILE A 354 9.49 2.63 -25.05
C ILE A 354 10.80 2.28 -24.32
N ILE A 355 11.55 3.28 -23.85
CA ILE A 355 12.76 3.04 -23.06
C ILE A 355 12.43 2.19 -21.82
N SER A 356 11.30 2.43 -21.13
CA SER A 356 10.91 1.66 -19.95
C SER A 356 10.64 0.18 -20.27
N MET A 357 10.00 -0.10 -21.42
CA MET A 357 9.79 -1.47 -21.91
C MET A 357 11.13 -2.16 -22.24
N PHE A 358 12.07 -1.47 -22.89
CA PHE A 358 13.40 -2.01 -23.20
C PHE A 358 14.28 -2.22 -21.96
N ARG A 359 14.17 -1.35 -20.94
CA ARG A 359 14.82 -1.56 -19.63
C ARG A 359 14.30 -2.86 -18.98
N LEU A 360 13.01 -3.13 -19.09
CA LEU A 360 12.40 -4.34 -18.55
C LEU A 360 12.86 -5.59 -19.31
N ASP A 361 12.97 -5.50 -20.64
CA ASP A 361 13.51 -6.57 -21.48
C ASP A 361 14.92 -6.98 -21.06
N LYS A 362 15.81 -5.99 -20.88
CA LYS A 362 17.18 -6.21 -20.37
C LYS A 362 17.20 -6.78 -18.96
N TYR A 363 16.24 -6.40 -18.12
CA TYR A 363 16.17 -6.83 -16.72
C TYR A 363 15.73 -8.30 -16.55
N ARG A 364 14.82 -8.79 -17.41
CA ARG A 364 14.39 -10.20 -17.46
C ARG A 364 14.39 -10.71 -18.92
N PRO A 365 15.55 -11.12 -19.45
CA PRO A 365 15.68 -11.70 -20.79
C PRO A 365 14.85 -12.98 -20.94
N LYS A 366 14.20 -13.20 -22.08
CA LYS A 366 13.32 -14.37 -22.31
C LYS A 366 14.05 -15.71 -22.20
N ASN A 367 15.32 -15.76 -22.62
CA ASN A 367 16.10 -17.01 -22.70
C ASN A 367 16.76 -17.43 -21.38
N ASN A 368 16.46 -16.75 -20.26
CA ASN A 368 17.03 -17.12 -18.96
C ASN A 368 16.20 -18.25 -18.31
N PRO A 369 16.76 -19.46 -18.10
CA PRO A 369 16.03 -20.61 -17.55
C PRO A 369 15.57 -20.42 -16.10
N ASN A 370 16.14 -19.43 -15.38
CA ASN A 370 15.82 -19.14 -13.98
C ASN A 370 14.81 -18.00 -13.81
N ASN A 371 14.08 -17.61 -14.87
CA ASN A 371 13.07 -16.55 -14.75
C ASN A 371 11.79 -17.07 -14.11
N ASP A 372 11.42 -16.44 -13.01
CA ASP A 372 10.16 -16.62 -12.30
C ASP A 372 9.00 -15.80 -12.91
N VAL A 373 9.32 -14.86 -13.80
CA VAL A 373 8.36 -13.96 -14.46
C VAL A 373 8.70 -13.77 -15.94
N SER A 374 7.70 -13.88 -16.82
CA SER A 374 7.80 -13.60 -18.26
C SER A 374 7.05 -12.31 -18.63
N PHE A 375 7.59 -11.54 -19.58
CA PHE A 375 6.99 -10.27 -20.03
C PHE A 375 6.59 -10.28 -21.50
N GLU A 376 5.45 -9.68 -21.81
CA GLU A 376 4.98 -9.39 -23.17
C GLU A 376 4.38 -7.98 -23.18
N SER A 377 4.77 -7.14 -24.15
CA SER A 377 4.31 -5.75 -24.22
C SER A 377 3.35 -5.54 -25.39
N HIS A 378 2.29 -4.77 -25.14
CA HIS A 378 1.28 -4.38 -26.13
C HIS A 378 1.02 -2.88 -26.04
N ILE A 379 1.03 -2.21 -27.19
CA ILE A 379 0.66 -0.81 -27.34
C ILE A 379 -0.58 -0.74 -28.23
N TYR A 380 -1.66 -0.14 -27.74
CA TYR A 380 -2.88 0.08 -28.49
C TYR A 380 -2.95 1.55 -28.88
N PHE A 381 -2.73 1.82 -30.17
CA PHE A 381 -2.66 3.16 -30.73
C PHE A 381 -4.01 3.54 -31.35
N ASP A 382 -4.72 4.46 -30.71
CA ASP A 382 -6.00 4.98 -31.16
C ASP A 382 -5.87 5.91 -32.38
N ASP A 383 -6.84 5.85 -33.30
CA ASP A 383 -6.93 6.70 -34.51
C ASP A 383 -5.64 6.80 -35.35
N ALA A 384 -5.00 5.66 -35.61
CA ALA A 384 -3.67 5.59 -36.23
C ALA A 384 -3.63 5.94 -37.73
N PHE A 385 -4.78 6.13 -38.40
CA PHE A 385 -4.86 6.23 -39.86
C PHE A 385 -5.50 7.56 -40.33
N LYS A 386 -4.95 8.15 -41.40
CA LYS A 386 -5.44 9.37 -42.06
C LYS A 386 -5.73 9.12 -43.54
N ASP A 387 -6.69 9.87 -44.08
CA ASP A 387 -7.03 9.85 -45.51
C ASP A 387 -6.11 10.80 -46.29
N LEU A 388 -5.62 10.36 -47.45
CA LEU A 388 -4.84 11.22 -48.33
C LEU A 388 -5.77 12.10 -49.18
N LYS A 389 -5.60 13.43 -49.08
CA LYS A 389 -6.39 14.39 -49.87
C LYS A 389 -6.21 14.13 -51.37
N GLY A 390 -7.28 13.77 -52.06
CA GLY A 390 -7.29 13.54 -53.51
C GLY A 390 -7.05 12.08 -53.95
N SER A 391 -6.89 11.13 -53.03
CA SER A 391 -6.82 9.68 -53.34
C SER A 391 -7.81 8.89 -52.48
N LYS A 392 -8.09 7.63 -52.86
CA LYS A 392 -8.83 6.68 -51.99
C LYS A 392 -7.90 5.94 -51.01
N GLU A 393 -6.63 6.32 -50.91
CA GLU A 393 -5.63 5.64 -50.08
C GLU A 393 -5.58 6.20 -48.65
N ARG A 394 -5.31 5.31 -47.69
CA ARG A 394 -5.16 5.66 -46.26
C ARG A 394 -3.77 5.30 -45.77
N HIS A 395 -3.13 6.24 -45.11
CA HIS A 395 -1.78 6.11 -44.56
C HIS A 395 -1.83 6.17 -43.05
N ILE A 396 -0.75 5.74 -42.41
CA ILE A 396 -0.55 5.97 -40.98
C ILE A 396 -0.42 7.49 -40.71
N ASN A 397 -0.95 7.94 -39.58
CA ASN A 397 -0.88 9.32 -39.16
C ASN A 397 0.55 9.69 -38.68
N GLN A 398 0.84 10.96 -38.50
CA GLN A 398 2.19 11.40 -38.10
C GLN A 398 2.61 10.85 -36.73
N TYR A 399 1.71 10.81 -35.74
CA TYR A 399 2.04 10.32 -34.39
C TYR A 399 2.39 8.83 -34.35
N ALA A 400 1.69 8.01 -35.14
CA ALA A 400 1.97 6.59 -35.26
C ALA A 400 3.26 6.35 -36.08
N GLU A 401 3.59 7.22 -37.04
CA GLU A 401 4.92 7.21 -37.67
C GLU A 401 6.02 7.55 -36.66
N ASP A 402 5.82 8.58 -35.83
CA ASP A 402 6.76 8.98 -34.77
C ASP A 402 6.98 7.83 -33.76
N LEU A 403 5.95 7.04 -33.43
CA LEU A 403 6.08 5.86 -32.57
C LEU A 403 7.03 4.81 -33.19
N VAL A 404 6.87 4.51 -34.48
CA VAL A 404 7.75 3.55 -35.18
C VAL A 404 9.19 4.04 -35.20
N GLU A 405 9.40 5.34 -35.43
CA GLU A 405 10.71 5.98 -35.37
C GLU A 405 11.34 5.87 -33.97
N VAL A 406 10.56 6.18 -32.91
CA VAL A 406 11.00 6.05 -31.52
C VAL A 406 11.42 4.61 -31.21
N VAL A 407 10.62 3.62 -31.60
CA VAL A 407 10.97 2.20 -31.40
C VAL A 407 12.29 1.85 -32.08
N GLN A 408 12.50 2.30 -33.33
CA GLN A 408 13.75 2.08 -34.05
C GLN A 408 14.95 2.73 -33.37
N GLN A 409 14.80 3.99 -32.92
CA GLN A 409 15.86 4.72 -32.21
C GLN A 409 16.24 4.01 -30.90
N VAL A 410 15.27 3.61 -30.07
CA VAL A 410 15.53 2.90 -28.82
C VAL A 410 16.13 1.52 -29.08
N TYR A 411 15.68 0.83 -30.13
CA TYR A 411 16.24 -0.46 -30.52
C TYR A 411 17.74 -0.35 -30.78
N ARG A 412 18.19 0.65 -31.54
CA ARG A 412 19.62 0.91 -31.80
C ARG A 412 20.39 1.12 -30.49
N ILE A 413 19.88 2.00 -29.62
CA ILE A 413 20.51 2.33 -28.32
C ILE A 413 20.73 1.10 -27.44
N PHE A 414 19.74 0.20 -27.35
CA PHE A 414 19.82 -0.99 -26.50
C PHE A 414 20.53 -2.18 -27.15
N SER A 415 20.71 -2.16 -28.47
CA SER A 415 21.47 -3.18 -29.21
C SER A 415 22.97 -2.95 -29.12
N ASP A 416 23.41 -1.69 -29.13
CA ASP A 416 24.84 -1.31 -29.08
C ASP A 416 25.53 -1.68 -27.74
N ASP A 417 24.77 -1.85 -26.65
CA ASP A 417 25.29 -2.33 -25.37
C ASP A 417 25.71 -3.82 -25.41
N CYS A 418 25.38 -4.57 -26.47
CA CYS A 418 25.60 -6.01 -26.57
C CYS A 418 26.85 -6.44 -27.38
N SER A 419 27.64 -5.53 -27.95
CA SER A 419 28.87 -5.93 -28.66
C SER A 419 29.99 -4.89 -28.60
N GLY A 420 31.22 -5.36 -28.38
CA GLY A 420 32.40 -4.50 -28.38
C GLY A 420 32.67 -3.91 -29.76
N ILE A 421 32.50 -2.59 -29.88
CA ILE A 421 33.06 -1.55 -30.78
C ILE A 421 33.24 -1.85 -32.29
N PHE A 422 33.41 -3.08 -32.76
CA PHE A 422 33.65 -3.40 -34.18
C PHE A 422 33.02 -4.73 -34.60
N ARG A 423 31.69 -4.77 -34.78
CA ARG A 423 31.03 -5.66 -35.75
C ARG A 423 29.77 -4.98 -36.29
N GLU A 424 29.78 -4.66 -37.58
CA GLU A 424 28.56 -4.39 -38.33
C GLU A 424 27.73 -5.68 -38.36
N HIS A 425 26.74 -5.81 -37.48
CA HIS A 425 25.67 -6.79 -37.66
C HIS A 425 24.42 -6.03 -38.11
N PRO A 426 23.96 -6.21 -39.37
CA PRO A 426 22.64 -5.73 -39.78
C PRO A 426 21.59 -6.42 -38.91
N PHE A 427 20.53 -5.68 -38.54
CA PHE A 427 19.39 -6.14 -37.74
C PHE A 427 19.07 -7.63 -37.97
N GLN A 428 19.51 -8.50 -37.06
CA GLN A 428 19.54 -9.95 -37.33
C GLN A 428 18.14 -10.61 -37.22
N THR A 429 17.14 -9.87 -36.76
CA THR A 429 15.74 -10.28 -36.73
C THR A 429 14.87 -9.33 -37.54
N SER A 430 14.30 -9.82 -38.63
CA SER A 430 13.23 -9.14 -39.36
C SER A 430 12.01 -8.98 -38.45
N GLN A 431 11.45 -7.79 -38.39
CA GLN A 431 10.23 -7.52 -37.62
C GLN A 431 8.99 -7.77 -38.48
N ARG A 432 7.84 -8.02 -37.88
CA ARG A 432 6.63 -8.45 -38.61
C ARG A 432 5.63 -7.29 -38.74
N ILE A 433 5.07 -7.11 -39.93
CA ILE A 433 3.96 -6.20 -40.20
C ILE A 433 2.76 -7.01 -40.66
N ILE A 434 1.61 -6.84 -39.99
CA ILE A 434 0.44 -7.69 -40.18
C ILE A 434 -0.80 -6.81 -40.38
N ARG A 435 -1.58 -7.13 -41.40
CA ARG A 435 -2.91 -6.53 -41.62
C ARG A 435 -3.92 -7.22 -40.72
N THR A 436 -4.75 -6.44 -40.03
CA THR A 436 -5.72 -6.98 -39.07
C THR A 436 -7.14 -6.45 -39.35
N PRO A 437 -8.20 -7.14 -38.91
CA PRO A 437 -9.58 -6.67 -39.09
C PRO A 437 -9.87 -5.29 -38.47
N TYR A 438 -9.05 -4.86 -37.51
CA TYR A 438 -9.16 -3.58 -36.82
C TYR A 438 -8.21 -2.49 -37.36
N GLY A 439 -7.36 -2.80 -38.34
CA GLY A 439 -6.34 -1.88 -38.88
C GLY A 439 -5.02 -2.58 -39.20
N GLY A 440 -4.04 -2.46 -38.30
CA GLY A 440 -2.72 -3.08 -38.48
C GLY A 440 -2.04 -3.47 -37.17
N ARG A 441 -1.04 -4.36 -37.26
CA ARG A 441 -0.19 -4.75 -36.14
C ARG A 441 1.27 -4.80 -36.55
N LEU A 442 2.15 -4.24 -35.73
CA LEU A 442 3.60 -4.46 -35.80
C LEU A 442 4.03 -5.34 -34.64
N GLU A 443 4.86 -6.34 -34.91
CA GLU A 443 5.44 -7.19 -33.87
C GLU A 443 6.95 -7.07 -33.89
N TYR A 444 7.49 -6.73 -32.72
CA TYR A 444 8.91 -6.55 -32.48
C TYR A 444 9.42 -7.62 -31.53
N THR A 445 10.51 -8.31 -31.92
CA THR A 445 11.34 -9.07 -30.99
C THR A 445 12.44 -8.18 -30.46
N LEU A 446 12.34 -7.82 -29.17
CA LEU A 446 13.30 -6.95 -28.49
C LEU A 446 14.69 -7.63 -28.38
N PRO A 447 15.78 -6.86 -28.16
CA PRO A 447 17.15 -7.40 -28.17
C PRO A 447 17.39 -8.59 -27.22
N HIS A 448 16.68 -8.68 -26.08
CA HIS A 448 16.81 -9.78 -25.11
C HIS A 448 15.66 -10.81 -25.19
N GLY A 449 14.88 -10.77 -26.28
CA GLY A 449 13.93 -11.81 -26.69
C GLY A 449 12.48 -11.60 -26.27
N ASN A 450 12.16 -10.65 -25.39
CA ASN A 450 10.75 -10.34 -25.08
C ASN A 450 10.05 -9.72 -26.31
N GLN A 451 8.73 -9.80 -26.33
CA GLN A 451 7.91 -9.36 -27.46
C GLN A 451 7.26 -8.00 -27.17
N LEU A 452 7.21 -7.15 -28.20
CA LEU A 452 6.48 -5.89 -28.20
C LEU A 452 5.54 -5.87 -29.42
N MET A 453 4.23 -5.75 -29.18
CA MET A 453 3.22 -5.67 -30.22
C MET A 453 2.60 -4.26 -30.24
N VAL A 454 2.56 -3.62 -31.39
CA VAL A 454 1.89 -2.33 -31.59
C VAL A 454 0.66 -2.56 -32.44
N HIS A 455 -0.52 -2.32 -31.87
CA HIS A 455 -1.82 -2.46 -32.49
C HIS A 455 -2.30 -1.08 -32.98
N PHE A 456 -2.25 -0.85 -34.29
CA PHE A 456 -2.77 0.36 -34.93
C PHE A 456 -4.26 0.22 -35.20
N LYS A 457 -5.07 1.05 -34.54
CA LYS A 457 -6.52 1.02 -34.65
C LYS A 457 -7.00 1.99 -35.73
N ASP A 458 -7.85 1.48 -36.61
CA ASP A 458 -8.58 2.29 -37.56
C ASP A 458 -9.95 2.69 -37.00
N LYS A 459 -10.17 4.00 -36.80
CA LYS A 459 -11.44 4.54 -36.31
C LYS A 459 -12.65 4.19 -37.18
N LEU A 460 -12.46 3.88 -38.46
CA LEU A 460 -13.54 3.46 -39.36
C LEU A 460 -13.93 2.00 -39.17
N LEU A 461 -13.04 1.18 -38.59
CA LEU A 461 -13.25 -0.25 -38.38
C LEU A 461 -13.61 -0.56 -36.94
N ILE A 462 -13.06 0.19 -35.97
CA ILE A 462 -13.21 -0.10 -34.56
C ILE A 462 -13.41 1.17 -33.72
N ARG A 463 -14.15 1.06 -32.61
CA ARG A 463 -14.35 2.15 -31.64
C ARG A 463 -13.02 2.73 -31.16
N ASN A 464 -12.94 4.05 -31.20
CA ASN A 464 -11.87 4.85 -30.64
C ASN A 464 -12.11 5.15 -29.15
N LYS A 465 -11.05 5.58 -28.45
CA LYS A 465 -10.95 5.92 -27.01
C LYS A 465 -10.34 4.81 -26.15
N LYS A 466 -9.69 5.27 -25.07
CA LYS A 466 -8.96 4.47 -24.09
C LYS A 466 -9.72 3.24 -23.58
N ARG A 467 -10.98 3.38 -23.14
CA ARG A 467 -11.78 2.24 -22.64
C ARG A 467 -11.93 1.11 -23.65
N TRP A 468 -12.12 1.43 -24.93
CA TRP A 468 -12.28 0.41 -25.98
C TRP A 468 -10.95 -0.26 -26.33
N SER A 469 -9.84 0.50 -26.28
CA SER A 469 -8.49 -0.06 -26.33
C SER A 469 -8.22 -1.01 -25.16
N GLN A 470 -8.75 -0.70 -23.97
CA GLN A 470 -8.66 -1.60 -22.82
C GLN A 470 -9.50 -2.89 -23.01
N ILE A 471 -10.72 -2.78 -23.53
CA ILE A 471 -11.55 -3.94 -23.85
C ILE A 471 -10.85 -4.86 -24.87
N MET A 472 -10.20 -4.28 -25.90
CA MET A 472 -9.43 -5.07 -26.87
C MET A 472 -8.39 -5.95 -26.20
N TYR A 473 -7.53 -5.38 -25.34
CA TYR A 473 -6.47 -6.18 -24.71
C TYR A 473 -7.02 -7.16 -23.68
N LEU A 474 -8.12 -6.81 -22.97
CA LEU A 474 -8.73 -7.72 -22.00
C LEU A 474 -9.21 -8.99 -22.69
N TYR A 475 -9.95 -8.88 -23.79
CA TYR A 475 -10.44 -10.04 -24.52
C TYR A 475 -9.33 -10.76 -25.30
N TYR A 476 -8.39 -10.04 -25.88
CA TYR A 476 -7.28 -10.66 -26.60
C TYR A 476 -6.34 -11.44 -25.66
N ILE A 477 -5.98 -10.87 -24.51
CA ILE A 477 -5.05 -11.53 -23.59
C ILE A 477 -5.78 -12.63 -22.80
N LEU A 478 -6.90 -12.29 -22.15
CA LEU A 478 -7.58 -13.21 -21.23
C LEU A 478 -8.51 -14.19 -21.94
N GLY A 479 -9.16 -13.75 -23.02
CA GLY A 479 -10.01 -14.62 -23.84
C GLY A 479 -9.19 -15.44 -24.83
N TRP A 480 -8.45 -14.78 -25.71
CA TRP A 480 -7.76 -15.45 -26.81
C TRP A 480 -6.44 -16.11 -26.41
N ARG A 481 -5.49 -15.38 -25.83
CA ARG A 481 -4.15 -15.92 -25.49
C ARG A 481 -4.20 -16.95 -24.37
N LEU A 482 -5.03 -16.71 -23.35
CA LEU A 482 -5.15 -17.56 -22.17
C LEU A 482 -6.16 -18.71 -22.35
N ASN A 483 -7.45 -18.43 -22.59
CA ASN A 483 -8.49 -19.47 -22.55
C ASN A 483 -8.49 -20.40 -23.77
N ARG A 484 -8.15 -19.89 -24.97
CA ARG A 484 -8.25 -20.68 -26.23
C ARG A 484 -7.50 -22.00 -26.16
N LYS A 485 -6.28 -22.00 -25.63
CA LYS A 485 -5.45 -23.21 -25.57
C LYS A 485 -6.07 -24.32 -24.72
N TYR A 486 -6.85 -23.94 -23.72
CA TYR A 486 -7.58 -24.90 -22.88
C TYR A 486 -8.90 -25.32 -23.50
N PHE A 487 -9.60 -24.39 -24.17
CA PHE A 487 -10.77 -24.73 -24.96
C PHE A 487 -10.44 -25.77 -26.05
N LYS A 488 -9.31 -25.60 -26.74
CA LYS A 488 -8.84 -26.57 -27.73
C LYS A 488 -8.62 -27.96 -27.12
N LYS A 489 -7.94 -28.02 -25.97
CA LYS A 489 -7.72 -29.28 -25.22
C LYS A 489 -9.01 -29.93 -24.73
N PHE A 490 -9.96 -29.11 -24.27
CA PHE A 490 -11.29 -29.58 -23.87
C PHE A 490 -12.02 -30.23 -25.05
N VAL A 491 -11.99 -29.60 -26.23
CA VAL A 491 -12.57 -30.19 -27.46
C VAL A 491 -11.83 -31.46 -27.91
N GLU A 492 -10.52 -31.55 -27.66
CA GLU A 492 -9.70 -32.73 -27.92
C GLU A 492 -9.96 -33.89 -26.93
N GLY A 493 -10.80 -33.71 -25.91
CA GLY A 493 -11.26 -34.76 -25.00
C GLY A 493 -10.45 -34.93 -23.71
N ASP A 494 -9.62 -33.96 -23.34
CA ASP A 494 -8.89 -33.93 -22.06
C ASP A 494 -9.86 -33.82 -20.86
N ASP A 495 -9.43 -34.28 -19.68
CA ASP A 495 -10.26 -34.26 -18.45
C ASP A 495 -10.66 -32.83 -18.05
N GLU A 496 -11.97 -32.59 -17.94
CA GLU A 496 -12.55 -31.28 -17.64
C GLU A 496 -12.09 -30.74 -16.28
N SER A 497 -11.99 -31.60 -15.27
CA SER A 497 -11.64 -31.17 -13.91
C SER A 497 -10.17 -30.72 -13.83
N GLU A 498 -9.26 -31.48 -14.44
CA GLU A 498 -7.84 -31.14 -14.53
C GLU A 498 -7.60 -29.86 -15.35
N LEU A 499 -8.34 -29.69 -16.46
CA LEU A 499 -8.26 -28.48 -17.27
C LEU A 499 -8.73 -27.25 -16.51
N MET A 500 -9.88 -27.35 -15.81
CA MET A 500 -10.40 -26.24 -15.00
C MET A 500 -9.41 -25.82 -13.91
N GLU A 501 -8.78 -26.77 -13.21
CA GLU A 501 -7.76 -26.47 -12.21
C GLU A 501 -6.55 -25.74 -12.82
N LYS A 502 -6.07 -26.18 -13.99
CA LYS A 502 -4.96 -25.54 -14.70
C LYS A 502 -5.33 -24.13 -15.19
N ILE A 503 -6.53 -23.95 -15.73
CA ILE A 503 -7.05 -22.63 -16.14
C ILE A 503 -7.08 -21.69 -14.94
N GLU A 504 -7.70 -22.08 -13.83
CA GLU A 504 -7.80 -21.23 -12.64
C GLU A 504 -6.44 -20.85 -12.08
N LYS A 505 -5.50 -21.80 -12.07
CA LYS A 505 -4.12 -21.55 -11.68
C LYS A 505 -3.43 -20.54 -12.60
N GLU A 506 -3.60 -20.67 -13.91
CA GLU A 506 -2.96 -19.75 -14.86
C GLU A 506 -3.62 -18.36 -14.87
N LYS A 507 -4.94 -18.28 -14.74
CA LYS A 507 -5.68 -17.01 -14.51
C LYS A 507 -5.14 -16.29 -13.28
N ALA A 508 -4.84 -17.01 -12.20
CA ALA A 508 -4.30 -16.44 -10.97
C ALA A 508 -2.85 -15.95 -11.12
N ASN A 509 -2.08 -16.54 -12.05
CA ASN A 509 -0.67 -16.24 -12.34
C ASN A 509 -0.47 -15.37 -13.59
N THR A 510 -1.55 -14.86 -14.17
CA THR A 510 -1.53 -13.91 -15.29
C THR A 510 -1.84 -12.52 -14.79
N TYR A 511 -0.97 -11.55 -15.08
CA TYR A 511 -1.12 -10.16 -14.66
C TYR A 511 -1.09 -9.21 -15.86
N LEU A 512 -1.91 -8.14 -15.80
CA LEU A 512 -1.98 -7.10 -16.82
C LEU A 512 -1.56 -5.76 -16.21
N LEU A 513 -0.48 -5.17 -16.72
CA LEU A 513 0.01 -3.85 -16.30
C LEU A 513 -0.59 -2.78 -17.22
N ALA A 514 -1.55 -2.01 -16.72
CA ALA A 514 -2.11 -0.86 -17.43
C ALA A 514 -1.12 0.32 -17.40
N LEU A 515 -0.89 0.91 -18.58
CA LEU A 515 0.05 2.00 -18.81
C LEU A 515 -0.56 3.12 -19.67
N ASP A 516 -0.24 4.37 -19.33
CA ASP A 516 -0.53 5.54 -20.17
C ASP A 516 0.72 5.90 -20.98
N GLY A 517 0.56 6.33 -22.23
CA GLY A 517 1.66 6.55 -23.19
C GLY A 517 2.77 7.53 -22.78
N ASP A 518 2.59 8.28 -21.68
CA ASP A 518 3.54 9.24 -21.11
C ASP A 518 4.23 8.75 -19.83
N THR A 519 4.07 7.46 -19.48
CA THR A 519 4.63 6.89 -18.23
C THR A 519 6.07 6.42 -18.38
N ASP A 520 6.94 6.80 -17.43
CA ASP A 520 8.31 6.30 -17.26
C ASP A 520 8.41 5.47 -15.98
N PHE A 521 8.92 4.24 -16.08
CA PHE A 521 9.04 3.34 -14.92
C PHE A 521 10.34 2.53 -14.93
N GLN A 522 10.71 2.03 -13.74
CA GLN A 522 11.85 1.14 -13.57
C GLN A 522 11.39 -0.32 -13.43
N PRO A 523 12.16 -1.30 -13.93
CA PRO A 523 11.81 -2.72 -13.81
C PRO A 523 11.52 -3.18 -12.38
N SER A 524 12.26 -2.65 -11.40
CA SER A 524 12.06 -2.93 -9.98
C SER A 524 10.67 -2.52 -9.48
N ALA A 525 10.07 -1.46 -10.03
CA ALA A 525 8.72 -1.02 -9.65
C ALA A 525 7.67 -2.05 -10.06
N VAL A 526 7.75 -2.57 -11.30
CA VAL A 526 6.87 -3.63 -11.79
C VAL A 526 6.99 -4.88 -10.90
N MET A 527 8.22 -5.26 -10.53
CA MET A 527 8.45 -6.43 -9.68
C MET A 527 7.87 -6.29 -8.28
N LEU A 528 7.87 -5.08 -7.72
CA LEU A 528 7.22 -4.83 -6.44
C LEU A 528 5.70 -5.00 -6.51
N LEU A 529 5.06 -4.70 -7.65
CA LEU A 529 3.63 -4.97 -7.86
C LEU A 529 3.36 -6.47 -8.03
N VAL A 530 4.18 -7.17 -8.82
CA VAL A 530 4.08 -8.63 -9.01
C VAL A 530 4.23 -9.36 -7.68
N ASP A 531 5.26 -9.05 -6.89
CA ASP A 531 5.48 -9.58 -5.54
C ASP A 531 4.24 -9.39 -4.65
N ARG A 532 3.58 -8.24 -4.79
CA ARG A 532 2.41 -7.89 -3.98
C ARG A 532 1.22 -8.77 -4.34
N LEU A 533 0.92 -8.93 -5.64
CA LEU A 533 -0.16 -9.80 -6.09
C LEU A 533 0.15 -11.28 -5.80
N LYS A 534 1.36 -11.77 -6.05
CA LYS A 534 1.73 -13.17 -5.72
C LYS A 534 1.50 -13.50 -4.24
N ARG A 535 1.77 -12.54 -3.34
CA ARG A 535 1.62 -12.73 -1.89
C ARG A 535 0.17 -12.79 -1.42
N TYR A 536 -0.73 -12.03 -2.05
CA TYR A 536 -2.10 -11.85 -1.58
C TYR A 536 -3.10 -12.31 -2.65
N PRO A 537 -3.59 -13.57 -2.57
CA PRO A 537 -4.52 -14.12 -3.56
C PRO A 537 -5.79 -13.29 -3.73
N ASP A 538 -6.35 -12.74 -2.64
CA ASP A 538 -7.57 -11.93 -2.64
C ASP A 538 -7.38 -10.50 -3.23
N VAL A 539 -6.14 -10.13 -3.59
CA VAL A 539 -5.83 -8.85 -4.23
C VAL A 539 -6.00 -8.99 -5.73
N GLY A 540 -6.96 -8.24 -6.27
CA GLY A 540 -7.26 -8.18 -7.69
C GLY A 540 -6.48 -7.12 -8.45
N ALA A 541 -6.01 -6.07 -7.77
CA ALA A 541 -5.17 -5.04 -8.38
C ALA A 541 -4.22 -4.39 -7.37
N ALA A 542 -3.06 -3.94 -7.83
CA ALA A 542 -2.16 -3.08 -7.07
C ALA A 542 -1.63 -1.93 -7.92
N CYS A 543 -1.66 -0.73 -7.35
CA CYS A 543 -1.13 0.47 -7.99
C CYS A 543 0.20 0.92 -7.37
N GLY A 544 1.07 1.48 -8.21
CA GLY A 544 2.28 2.15 -7.77
C GLY A 544 2.03 3.58 -7.29
N ARG A 545 3.09 4.20 -6.78
CA ARG A 545 3.15 5.63 -6.50
C ARG A 545 3.50 6.38 -7.78
N ILE A 546 2.70 7.40 -8.08
CA ILE A 546 2.83 8.21 -9.29
C ILE A 546 3.44 9.57 -8.95
N HIS A 547 4.50 9.93 -9.68
CA HIS A 547 5.25 11.17 -9.54
C HIS A 547 5.01 12.07 -10.75
N PRO A 548 4.41 13.25 -10.58
CA PRO A 548 4.23 14.18 -11.68
C PRO A 548 5.55 14.84 -12.09
N THR A 549 5.81 14.88 -13.39
CA THR A 549 6.99 15.50 -14.02
C THR A 549 6.58 16.65 -14.93
N GLY A 550 7.51 17.57 -15.17
CA GLY A 550 7.27 18.82 -15.92
C GLY A 550 7.83 20.04 -15.21
N ALA A 551 7.58 21.22 -15.79
CA ALA A 551 8.05 22.51 -15.30
C ALA A 551 6.90 23.50 -15.08
N GLY A 552 7.15 24.49 -14.23
CA GLY A 552 6.24 25.61 -13.98
C GLY A 552 5.34 25.47 -12.74
N PRO A 553 4.66 26.56 -12.34
CA PRO A 553 3.87 26.62 -11.11
C PRO A 553 2.72 25.61 -11.06
N MET A 554 2.09 25.32 -12.20
CA MET A 554 0.99 24.34 -12.26
C MET A 554 1.49 22.91 -11.94
N VAL A 555 2.70 22.57 -12.37
CA VAL A 555 3.32 21.29 -12.02
C VAL A 555 3.74 21.28 -10.55
N TRP A 556 4.22 22.39 -9.99
CA TRP A 556 4.55 22.49 -8.56
C TRP A 556 3.32 22.25 -7.68
N TYR A 557 2.19 22.87 -8.02
CA TYR A 557 0.91 22.63 -7.36
C TYR A 557 0.56 21.13 -7.36
N GLN A 558 0.62 20.49 -8.53
CA GLN A 558 0.29 19.08 -8.70
C GLN A 558 1.29 18.15 -8.00
N LYS A 559 2.58 18.50 -7.94
CA LYS A 559 3.59 17.74 -7.19
C LYS A 559 3.24 17.63 -5.72
N PHE A 560 2.85 18.74 -5.08
CA PHE A 560 2.43 18.69 -3.68
C PHE A 560 1.07 18.04 -3.49
N GLU A 561 0.11 18.30 -4.38
CA GLU A 561 -1.21 17.68 -4.34
C GLU A 561 -1.11 16.13 -4.43
N TYR A 562 -0.35 15.62 -5.40
CA TYR A 562 -0.12 14.17 -5.55
C TYR A 562 0.60 13.61 -4.34
N ALA A 563 1.57 14.35 -3.79
CA ALA A 563 2.27 13.94 -2.57
C ALA A 563 1.29 13.79 -1.40
N VAL A 564 0.51 14.82 -1.07
CA VAL A 564 -0.47 14.78 0.02
C VAL A 564 -1.52 13.68 -0.20
N GLY A 565 -2.03 13.53 -1.44
CA GLY A 565 -2.97 12.46 -1.79
C GLY A 565 -2.38 11.07 -1.60
N HIS A 566 -1.13 10.84 -2.01
CA HIS A 566 -0.44 9.56 -1.83
C HIS A 566 0.03 9.33 -0.39
N TRP A 567 0.37 10.37 0.36
CA TRP A 567 0.88 10.27 1.72
C TRP A 567 -0.23 10.03 2.72
N LEU A 568 -1.36 10.75 2.60
CA LEU A 568 -2.44 10.76 3.58
C LEU A 568 -3.66 9.97 3.10
N GLN A 569 -4.26 10.36 1.97
CA GLN A 569 -5.54 9.78 1.56
C GLN A 569 -5.39 8.31 1.12
N LYS A 570 -4.51 8.01 0.15
CA LYS A 570 -4.36 6.63 -0.36
C LYS A 570 -3.82 5.66 0.69
N THR A 571 -2.94 6.12 1.58
CA THR A 571 -2.43 5.27 2.67
C THR A 571 -3.52 4.95 3.68
N ALA A 572 -4.33 5.93 4.06
CA ALA A 572 -5.48 5.72 4.94
C ALA A 572 -6.48 4.75 4.32
N GLU A 573 -6.81 4.95 3.04
CA GLU A 573 -7.66 4.02 2.28
C GLU A 573 -7.10 2.60 2.30
N HIS A 574 -5.81 2.44 2.00
CA HIS A 574 -5.14 1.14 1.99
C HIS A 574 -5.09 0.46 3.37
N VAL A 575 -4.93 1.23 4.46
CA VAL A 575 -4.81 0.70 5.83
C VAL A 575 -6.17 0.33 6.41
N PHE A 576 -7.17 1.22 6.31
CA PHE A 576 -8.49 1.00 6.91
C PHE A 576 -9.42 0.14 6.04
N GLY A 577 -9.12 0.02 4.75
CA GLY A 577 -9.81 -0.90 3.86
C GLY A 577 -9.02 -1.20 2.59
N CYS A 578 -9.40 -0.52 1.50
CA CYS A 578 -8.78 -0.64 0.20
C CYS A 578 -8.78 0.70 -0.54
N VAL A 579 -7.91 0.82 -1.53
CA VAL A 579 -7.87 2.00 -2.40
C VAL A 579 -9.05 1.96 -3.36
N LEU A 580 -9.70 3.12 -3.58
CA LEU A 580 -10.89 3.17 -4.43
C LEU A 580 -10.61 3.26 -5.94
N CYS A 581 -9.36 3.55 -6.31
CA CYS A 581 -8.95 3.68 -7.71
C CYS A 581 -7.46 3.35 -7.89
N SER A 582 -7.18 2.45 -8.83
CA SER A 582 -5.86 2.21 -9.39
C SER A 582 -5.73 3.06 -10.66
N PRO A 583 -4.82 4.05 -10.70
CA PRO A 583 -4.68 4.93 -11.86
C PRO A 583 -4.21 4.14 -13.10
N GLY A 584 -4.76 4.46 -14.27
CA GLY A 584 -4.45 3.76 -15.52
C GLY A 584 -3.01 3.90 -16.02
N CYS A 585 -2.24 4.84 -15.47
CA CYS A 585 -0.86 5.08 -15.88
C CYS A 585 0.15 4.03 -15.38
N PHE A 586 -0.06 3.41 -14.21
CA PHE A 586 0.85 2.39 -13.67
C PHE A 586 0.18 1.51 -12.60
N SER A 587 -0.62 0.54 -13.06
CA SER A 587 -1.36 -0.37 -12.18
C SER A 587 -1.40 -1.79 -12.71
N LEU A 588 -1.15 -2.77 -11.83
CA LEU A 588 -1.12 -4.19 -12.16
C LEU A 588 -2.41 -4.87 -11.72
N PHE A 589 -3.09 -5.56 -12.64
CA PHE A 589 -4.35 -6.27 -12.42
C PHE A 589 -4.17 -7.78 -12.56
N ARG A 590 -4.90 -8.55 -11.76
CA ARG A 590 -4.93 -10.01 -11.82
C ARG A 590 -5.93 -10.50 -12.88
N GLY A 591 -5.50 -11.42 -13.74
CA GLY A 591 -6.35 -12.05 -14.75
C GLY A 591 -7.61 -12.68 -14.15
N ALA A 592 -7.46 -13.50 -13.11
CA ALA A 592 -8.60 -14.08 -12.37
C ALA A 592 -9.60 -13.04 -11.85
N ALA A 593 -9.13 -11.87 -11.41
CA ALA A 593 -10.01 -10.81 -10.91
C ALA A 593 -10.75 -10.09 -12.05
N LEU A 594 -10.09 -9.89 -13.18
CA LEU A 594 -10.70 -9.30 -14.38
C LEU A 594 -11.74 -10.23 -15.01
N MET A 595 -11.51 -11.54 -14.95
CA MET A 595 -12.37 -12.57 -15.55
C MET A 595 -13.54 -13.02 -14.66
N ASP A 596 -13.73 -12.42 -13.48
CA ASP A 596 -14.87 -12.67 -12.62
C ASP A 596 -16.20 -12.27 -13.31
N ASP A 597 -17.27 -13.03 -13.08
CA ASP A 597 -18.52 -13.09 -13.87
C ASP A 597 -19.22 -11.74 -14.10
N ASN A 598 -18.89 -10.70 -13.33
CA ASN A 598 -19.47 -9.35 -13.45
C ASN A 598 -18.45 -8.22 -13.63
N VAL A 599 -17.16 -8.51 -13.83
CA VAL A 599 -16.15 -7.48 -14.03
C VAL A 599 -16.07 -7.15 -15.52
N MET A 600 -15.45 -8.00 -16.35
CA MET A 600 -15.33 -7.75 -17.78
C MET A 600 -16.69 -7.54 -18.47
N LYS A 601 -17.71 -8.34 -18.13
CA LYS A 601 -19.06 -8.21 -18.72
C LYS A 601 -19.67 -6.82 -18.51
N ARG A 602 -19.62 -6.29 -17.28
CA ARG A 602 -20.12 -4.92 -16.99
C ARG A 602 -19.19 -3.84 -17.54
N TYR A 603 -17.89 -4.12 -17.58
CA TYR A 603 -16.90 -3.21 -18.14
C TYR A 603 -17.08 -3.01 -19.66
N THR A 604 -17.65 -3.99 -20.37
CA THR A 604 -18.01 -3.86 -21.80
C THR A 604 -19.34 -3.18 -22.10
N THR A 605 -20.15 -2.88 -21.08
CA THR A 605 -21.49 -2.31 -21.30
C THR A 605 -21.41 -0.95 -22.01
N LYS A 606 -22.12 -0.84 -23.14
CA LYS A 606 -22.16 0.40 -23.94
C LYS A 606 -22.75 1.53 -23.10
N ALA A 607 -22.15 2.72 -23.16
CA ALA A 607 -22.74 3.90 -22.54
C ALA A 607 -24.00 4.30 -23.31
N THR A 608 -25.16 4.12 -22.70
CA THR A 608 -26.49 4.42 -23.29
C THR A 608 -27.14 5.64 -22.67
N GLU A 609 -26.86 5.92 -21.39
CA GLU A 609 -27.45 7.01 -20.62
C GLU A 609 -26.38 8.06 -20.33
N ALA A 610 -26.80 9.32 -20.14
CA ALA A 610 -25.91 10.42 -19.79
C ALA A 610 -24.98 10.11 -18.60
N ALA A 611 -25.47 9.43 -17.56
CA ALA A 611 -24.67 9.06 -16.40
C ALA A 611 -23.57 8.04 -16.73
N HIS A 612 -23.83 7.11 -17.67
CA HIS A 612 -22.86 6.11 -18.11
C HIS A 612 -21.64 6.74 -18.78
N TYR A 613 -21.82 7.83 -19.54
CA TYR A 613 -20.67 8.53 -20.14
C TYR A 613 -19.75 9.16 -19.09
N ILE A 614 -20.30 9.67 -17.99
CA ILE A 614 -19.52 10.26 -16.89
C ILE A 614 -18.86 9.17 -16.03
N GLN A 615 -19.58 8.09 -15.76
CA GLN A 615 -19.10 7.03 -14.88
C GLN A 615 -18.11 6.09 -15.59
N TYR A 616 -18.46 5.63 -16.81
CA TYR A 616 -17.74 4.55 -17.49
C TYR A 616 -16.65 5.06 -18.42
N ASP A 617 -16.92 6.12 -19.20
CA ASP A 617 -15.99 6.58 -20.24
C ASP A 617 -15.00 7.66 -19.77
N GLN A 618 -15.41 8.50 -18.80
CA GLN A 618 -14.57 9.57 -18.25
C GLN A 618 -13.73 9.14 -17.04
N GLY A 619 -14.10 8.04 -16.38
CA GLY A 619 -13.42 7.49 -15.22
C GLY A 619 -13.29 5.97 -15.31
N GLU A 620 -12.87 5.49 -16.46
CA GLU A 620 -12.79 4.07 -16.83
C GLU A 620 -11.96 3.25 -15.83
N ASP A 621 -10.82 3.79 -15.38
CA ASP A 621 -9.95 3.17 -14.39
C ASP A 621 -10.66 3.00 -13.03
N ARG A 622 -11.42 4.03 -12.63
CA ARG A 622 -12.18 4.04 -11.38
C ARG A 622 -13.39 3.12 -11.48
N TRP A 623 -14.04 3.07 -12.64
CA TRP A 623 -15.15 2.15 -12.91
C TRP A 623 -14.71 0.70 -12.80
N LEU A 624 -13.57 0.35 -13.43
CA LEU A 624 -13.00 -1.00 -13.32
C LEU A 624 -12.69 -1.36 -11.87
N CYS A 625 -12.13 -0.42 -11.09
CA CYS A 625 -11.88 -0.64 -9.66
C CYS A 625 -13.19 -0.81 -8.87
N THR A 626 -14.21 0.01 -9.11
CA THR A 626 -15.53 -0.15 -8.46
C THR A 626 -16.11 -1.55 -8.70
N LEU A 627 -16.01 -2.06 -9.93
CA LEU A 627 -16.45 -3.41 -10.27
C LEU A 627 -15.69 -4.50 -9.49
N LEU A 628 -14.36 -4.39 -9.42
CA LEU A 628 -13.52 -5.31 -8.64
C LEU A 628 -13.90 -5.30 -7.15
N LEU A 629 -14.04 -4.10 -6.57
CA LEU A 629 -14.41 -3.91 -5.17
C LEU A 629 -15.79 -4.52 -4.87
N GLN A 630 -16.78 -4.29 -5.74
CA GLN A 630 -18.13 -4.88 -5.64
C GLN A 630 -18.13 -6.41 -5.78
N GLN A 631 -17.18 -7.00 -6.53
CA GLN A 631 -17.04 -8.46 -6.63
C GLN A 631 -16.29 -9.11 -5.45
N GLY A 632 -15.71 -8.32 -4.53
CA GLY A 632 -15.02 -8.83 -3.35
C GLY A 632 -13.49 -8.78 -3.43
N TRP A 633 -12.94 -8.31 -4.55
CA TRP A 633 -11.49 -8.18 -4.73
C TRP A 633 -10.96 -6.97 -3.96
N ARG A 634 -9.74 -7.10 -3.42
CA ARG A 634 -9.04 -5.97 -2.80
C ARG A 634 -8.18 -5.24 -3.85
N VAL A 635 -8.20 -3.92 -3.78
CA VAL A 635 -7.29 -3.04 -4.53
C VAL A 635 -6.27 -2.44 -3.55
N GLU A 636 -4.99 -2.61 -3.83
CA GLU A 636 -3.90 -2.20 -2.95
C GLU A 636 -3.02 -1.09 -3.54
N TYR A 637 -2.30 -0.40 -2.66
CA TYR A 637 -1.30 0.61 -3.02
C TYR A 637 0.08 0.19 -2.50
N ASN A 638 1.05 0.15 -3.41
CA ASN A 638 2.44 -0.15 -3.08
C ASN A 638 3.30 1.12 -3.16
N ALA A 639 3.54 1.73 -1.99
CA ALA A 639 4.29 2.97 -1.88
C ALA A 639 5.78 2.88 -2.28
N ALA A 640 6.35 1.67 -2.42
CA ALA A 640 7.74 1.49 -2.86
C ALA A 640 7.87 1.34 -4.39
N SER A 641 6.74 1.22 -5.09
CA SER A 641 6.68 1.01 -6.54
C SER A 641 6.47 2.34 -7.24
N ASP A 642 7.56 3.05 -7.56
CA ASP A 642 7.52 4.39 -8.14
C ASP A 642 7.42 4.37 -9.69
N ALA A 643 6.58 5.25 -10.25
CA ALA A 643 6.49 5.57 -11.67
C ALA A 643 6.29 7.08 -11.87
N TYR A 644 6.64 7.60 -13.06
CA TYR A 644 6.63 9.02 -13.38
C TYR A 644 5.72 9.28 -14.60
N THR A 645 4.95 10.37 -14.57
CA THR A 645 4.01 10.78 -15.64
C THR A 645 4.15 12.27 -15.92
N ASN A 646 3.79 12.73 -17.11
CA ASN A 646 3.81 14.15 -17.44
C ASN A 646 2.55 14.82 -16.90
N ALA A 647 2.73 15.88 -16.09
CA ALA A 647 1.61 16.65 -15.58
C ALA A 647 1.27 17.83 -16.52
N PRO A 648 -0.03 18.23 -16.60
CA PRO A 648 -0.45 19.44 -17.29
C PRO A 648 0.37 20.66 -16.85
N GLN A 649 0.98 21.35 -17.81
CA GLN A 649 1.80 22.55 -17.54
C GLN A 649 0.97 23.83 -17.62
N ASP A 650 -0.04 23.83 -18.50
CA ASP A 650 -0.91 24.97 -18.72
C ASP A 650 -2.16 24.93 -17.84
N PHE A 651 -2.61 26.11 -17.39
CA PHE A 651 -3.80 26.23 -16.55
C PHE A 651 -5.07 25.67 -17.22
N LYS A 652 -5.19 25.88 -18.54
CA LYS A 652 -6.30 25.35 -19.36
C LYS A 652 -6.30 23.82 -19.40
N GLU A 653 -5.14 23.22 -19.62
CA GLU A 653 -4.98 21.77 -19.71
C GLU A 653 -5.33 21.11 -18.36
N PHE A 654 -4.86 21.71 -17.26
CA PHE A 654 -5.19 21.27 -15.90
C PHE A 654 -6.71 21.32 -15.64
N TYR A 655 -7.39 22.44 -15.95
CA TYR A 655 -8.84 22.56 -15.77
C TYR A 655 -9.62 21.53 -16.62
N ASN A 656 -9.19 21.28 -17.85
CA ASN A 656 -9.83 20.30 -18.73
C ASN A 656 -9.63 18.86 -18.23
N GLN A 657 -8.48 18.52 -17.66
CA GLN A 657 -8.28 17.23 -17.00
C GLN A 657 -9.23 17.06 -15.82
N ARG A 658 -9.35 18.08 -14.96
CA ARG A 658 -10.15 18.02 -13.74
C ARG A 658 -11.65 18.05 -13.96
N ARG A 659 -12.10 18.67 -15.06
CA ARG A 659 -13.48 18.54 -15.56
C ARG A 659 -13.92 17.08 -15.69
N ARG A 660 -13.01 16.18 -16.05
CA ARG A 660 -13.28 14.74 -16.23
C ARG A 660 -13.19 13.98 -14.91
N TRP A 661 -12.14 14.25 -14.15
CA TRP A 661 -11.83 13.50 -12.92
C TRP A 661 -12.80 13.79 -11.77
N GLY A 662 -13.25 15.04 -11.61
CA GLY A 662 -14.15 15.42 -10.52
C GLY A 662 -15.50 14.68 -10.57
N PRO A 663 -16.27 14.81 -11.67
CA PRO A 663 -17.58 14.18 -11.81
C PRO A 663 -17.51 12.66 -11.79
N SER A 664 -16.51 12.06 -12.46
CA SER A 664 -16.35 10.60 -12.50
C SER A 664 -15.97 10.01 -11.14
N THR A 665 -15.15 10.74 -10.35
CA THR A 665 -14.83 10.38 -8.97
C THR A 665 -16.08 10.38 -8.09
N MET A 666 -16.92 11.41 -8.22
CA MET A 666 -18.17 11.50 -7.49
C MET A 666 -19.13 10.38 -7.88
N ALA A 667 -19.37 10.17 -9.17
CA ALA A 667 -20.30 9.16 -9.67
C ALA A 667 -19.94 7.74 -9.20
N ASN A 668 -18.67 7.33 -9.38
CA ASN A 668 -18.21 6.01 -8.98
C ASN A 668 -18.18 5.81 -7.46
N THR A 669 -17.84 6.85 -6.69
CA THR A 669 -17.85 6.74 -5.22
C THR A 669 -19.29 6.66 -4.69
N ILE A 670 -20.22 7.42 -5.25
CA ILE A 670 -21.64 7.35 -4.86
C ILE A 670 -22.22 5.97 -5.20
N ASP A 671 -21.89 5.38 -6.35
CA ASP A 671 -22.29 4.01 -6.71
C ASP A 671 -21.76 2.97 -5.71
N LEU A 672 -20.49 3.07 -5.32
CA LEU A 672 -19.89 2.22 -4.30
C LEU A 672 -20.56 2.39 -2.93
N LEU A 673 -20.87 3.63 -2.54
CA LEU A 673 -21.53 3.95 -1.28
C LEU A 673 -22.98 3.45 -1.25
N GLY A 674 -23.72 3.61 -2.36
CA GLY A 674 -25.08 3.10 -2.50
C GLY A 674 -25.17 1.58 -2.38
N SER A 675 -24.15 0.87 -2.85
CA SER A 675 -23.99 -0.58 -2.69
C SER A 675 -23.19 -0.98 -1.44
N GLY A 676 -22.84 -0.04 -0.56
CA GLY A 676 -21.83 -0.23 0.51
C GLY A 676 -22.15 -1.36 1.49
N SER A 677 -23.42 -1.58 1.84
CA SER A 677 -23.84 -2.68 2.72
C SER A 677 -23.64 -4.06 2.09
N LEU A 678 -23.98 -4.20 0.80
CA LEU A 678 -23.77 -5.43 0.04
C LEU A 678 -22.28 -5.66 -0.20
N THR A 679 -21.57 -4.62 -0.61
CA THR A 679 -20.12 -4.66 -0.85
C THR A 679 -19.36 -5.05 0.42
N SER A 680 -19.75 -4.54 1.59
CA SER A 680 -19.11 -4.90 2.87
C SER A 680 -19.34 -6.37 3.27
N LYS A 681 -20.48 -6.96 2.91
CA LYS A 681 -20.73 -8.39 3.13
C LYS A 681 -19.88 -9.29 2.23
N ARG A 682 -19.61 -8.83 1.00
CA ARG A 682 -18.86 -9.60 -0.01
C ARG A 682 -17.35 -9.38 0.07
N ASN A 683 -16.92 -8.14 0.30
CA ASN A 683 -15.53 -7.73 0.34
C ASN A 683 -15.05 -7.58 1.79
N ARG A 684 -14.20 -8.50 2.26
CA ARG A 684 -13.63 -8.49 3.62
C ARG A 684 -12.79 -7.25 3.93
N SER A 685 -12.32 -6.53 2.90
CA SER A 685 -11.53 -5.32 3.06
C SER A 685 -12.39 -4.06 3.25
N ILE A 686 -13.69 -4.12 2.96
CA ILE A 686 -14.61 -2.98 3.08
C ILE A 686 -15.48 -3.19 4.31
N SER A 687 -15.16 -2.47 5.38
CA SER A 687 -15.93 -2.51 6.63
C SER A 687 -16.98 -1.40 6.70
N GLN A 688 -18.00 -1.54 7.56
CA GLN A 688 -18.97 -0.47 7.79
C GLN A 688 -18.33 0.85 8.27
N PRO A 689 -17.33 0.84 9.19
CA PRO A 689 -16.58 2.06 9.53
C PRO A 689 -15.84 2.67 8.35
N PHE A 690 -15.31 1.85 7.44
CA PHE A 690 -14.67 2.34 6.22
C PHE A 690 -15.69 3.02 5.27
N ILE A 691 -16.89 2.45 5.12
CA ILE A 691 -17.98 3.09 4.38
C ILE A 691 -18.36 4.44 5.02
N LEU A 692 -18.47 4.50 6.36
CA LEU A 692 -18.73 5.76 7.06
C LEU A 692 -17.62 6.80 6.81
N TYR A 693 -16.35 6.40 6.86
CA TYR A 693 -15.23 7.27 6.51
C TYR A 693 -15.35 7.83 5.08
N GLN A 694 -15.76 7.00 4.11
CA GLN A 694 -15.97 7.44 2.73
C GLN A 694 -17.20 8.35 2.58
N ILE A 695 -18.27 8.13 3.34
CA ILE A 695 -19.43 9.04 3.39
C ILE A 695 -19.02 10.40 3.91
N ILE A 696 -18.28 10.45 5.03
CA ILE A 696 -17.79 11.70 5.62
C ILE A 696 -16.85 12.42 4.64
N SER A 697 -15.95 11.69 4.00
CA SER A 697 -15.02 12.24 2.99
C SER A 697 -15.76 12.83 1.80
N MET A 698 -16.79 12.13 1.29
CA MET A 698 -17.62 12.63 0.18
C MET A 698 -18.45 13.85 0.59
N ALA A 699 -19.04 13.84 1.80
CA ALA A 699 -19.78 14.99 2.31
C ALA A 699 -18.88 16.22 2.48
N ALA A 700 -17.65 16.04 3.00
CA ALA A 700 -16.67 17.12 3.11
C ALA A 700 -16.27 17.68 1.74
N ALA A 701 -16.11 16.83 0.72
CA ALA A 701 -15.82 17.26 -0.64
C ALA A 701 -16.99 18.07 -1.25
N ILE A 702 -18.24 17.61 -1.07
CA ILE A 702 -19.44 18.30 -1.57
C ILE A 702 -19.60 19.67 -0.89
N LEU A 703 -19.38 19.76 0.42
CA LEU A 703 -19.51 20.99 1.21
C LEU A 703 -18.31 21.94 1.10
N GLY A 704 -17.24 21.52 0.41
CA GLY A 704 -16.00 22.30 0.25
C GLY A 704 -16.21 23.75 -0.19
N PRO A 705 -16.97 24.04 -1.26
CA PRO A 705 -17.22 25.41 -1.72
C PRO A 705 -17.78 26.34 -0.64
N ALA A 706 -18.81 25.89 0.09
CA ALA A 706 -19.41 26.68 1.16
C ALA A 706 -18.43 26.94 2.31
N THR A 707 -17.63 25.93 2.68
CA THR A 707 -16.59 26.07 3.70
C THR A 707 -15.57 27.13 3.30
N ILE A 708 -15.14 27.17 2.04
CA ILE A 708 -14.20 28.20 1.56
C ILE A 708 -14.84 29.60 1.67
N CYS A 709 -16.12 29.75 1.32
CA CYS A 709 -16.82 31.03 1.49
C CYS A 709 -16.88 31.48 2.96
N ILE A 710 -17.15 30.56 3.91
CA ILE A 710 -17.17 30.86 5.35
C ILE A 710 -15.78 31.27 5.85
N MET A 711 -14.73 30.56 5.41
CA MET A 711 -13.35 30.90 5.75
C MET A 711 -12.97 32.32 5.28
N ILE A 712 -13.36 32.67 4.05
CA ILE A 712 -13.12 33.99 3.48
C ILE A 712 -13.94 35.07 4.19
N ALA A 713 -15.20 34.79 4.53
CA ALA A 713 -16.03 35.69 5.32
C ALA A 713 -15.38 36.02 6.68
N GLY A 714 -14.87 35.00 7.37
CA GLY A 714 -14.13 35.18 8.63
C GLY A 714 -12.91 36.09 8.47
N CYS A 715 -12.18 35.97 7.35
CA CYS A 715 -11.06 36.86 7.03
C CYS A 715 -11.52 38.31 6.82
N LEU A 716 -12.58 38.53 6.04
CA LEU A 716 -13.09 39.87 5.74
C LEU A 716 -13.58 40.59 6.99
N THR A 717 -14.28 39.88 7.89
CA THR A 717 -14.68 40.41 9.20
C THR A 717 -13.49 40.90 10.00
N LEU A 718 -12.38 40.17 9.99
CA LEU A 718 -11.20 40.54 10.76
C LEU A 718 -10.43 41.72 10.17
N ILE A 719 -10.11 41.64 8.87
CA ILE A 719 -9.26 42.63 8.20
C ILE A 719 -9.99 43.96 8.03
N LEU A 720 -11.23 43.91 7.54
CA LEU A 720 -12.01 45.10 7.21
C LEU A 720 -12.86 45.59 8.38
N LYS A 721 -12.89 44.83 9.50
CA LYS A 721 -13.73 45.12 10.68
C LYS A 721 -15.22 45.32 10.35
N ILE A 722 -15.70 44.62 9.32
CA ILE A 722 -17.09 44.66 8.88
C ILE A 722 -17.94 43.62 9.62
N HIS A 723 -19.25 43.87 9.70
CA HIS A 723 -20.19 42.95 10.34
C HIS A 723 -20.14 41.54 9.66
N PRO A 724 -20.16 40.42 10.42
CA PRO A 724 -20.07 39.06 9.88
C PRO A 724 -21.05 38.78 8.73
N ASN A 725 -22.29 39.25 8.85
CA ASN A 725 -23.31 39.09 7.81
C ASN A 725 -22.92 39.74 6.47
N LEU A 726 -22.36 40.96 6.53
CA LEU A 726 -21.90 41.67 5.34
C LEU A 726 -20.67 40.98 4.74
N ALA A 727 -19.76 40.49 5.60
CA ALA A 727 -18.59 39.74 5.16
C ALA A 727 -18.96 38.44 4.44
N LEU A 728 -19.92 37.69 4.96
CA LEU A 728 -20.42 36.46 4.33
C LEU A 728 -21.08 36.75 2.99
N PHE A 729 -21.90 37.80 2.92
CA PHE A 729 -22.49 38.24 1.66
C PHE A 729 -21.42 38.57 0.61
N LEU A 730 -20.41 39.37 0.98
CA LEU A 730 -19.29 39.72 0.08
C LEU A 730 -18.45 38.50 -0.32
N ALA A 731 -18.31 37.49 0.52
CA ALA A 731 -17.59 36.26 0.21
C ALA A 731 -18.33 35.35 -0.80
N VAL A 732 -19.67 35.33 -0.75
CA VAL A 732 -20.53 34.46 -1.58
C VAL A 732 -20.85 35.07 -2.94
N VAL A 733 -20.91 36.40 -3.05
CA VAL A 733 -21.29 37.07 -4.30
C VAL A 733 -20.37 36.72 -5.49
N PRO A 734 -19.02 36.81 -5.40
CA PRO A 734 -18.16 36.52 -6.55
C PRO A 734 -18.25 35.06 -7.05
N PRO A 735 -18.27 34.02 -6.17
CA PRO A 735 -18.49 32.64 -6.61
C PRO A 735 -19.85 32.41 -7.25
N VAL A 736 -20.91 33.04 -6.74
CA VAL A 736 -22.26 32.95 -7.35
C VAL A 736 -22.28 33.60 -8.73
N ILE A 737 -21.65 34.77 -8.89
CA ILE A 737 -21.47 35.40 -10.21
C ILE A 737 -20.70 34.45 -11.14
N TYR A 738 -19.59 33.88 -10.67
CA TYR A 738 -18.81 32.93 -11.47
C TYR A 738 -19.62 31.69 -11.87
N LEU A 739 -20.42 31.13 -10.96
CA LEU A 739 -21.35 30.03 -11.22
C LEU A 739 -22.36 30.40 -12.33
N ILE A 740 -23.01 31.56 -12.24
CA ILE A 740 -23.95 32.05 -13.26
C ILE A 740 -23.24 32.24 -14.61
N LEU A 741 -22.02 32.81 -14.61
CA LEU A 741 -21.22 32.98 -15.81
C LEU A 741 -20.83 31.64 -16.44
N CYS A 742 -20.53 30.61 -15.65
CA CYS A 742 -20.23 29.27 -16.15
C CYS A 742 -21.40 28.63 -16.90
N PHE A 743 -22.66 28.96 -16.57
CA PHE A 743 -23.81 28.49 -17.33
C PHE A 743 -24.03 29.24 -18.65
N LYS A 744 -23.49 30.47 -18.80
CA LYS A 744 -23.74 31.35 -19.95
C LYS A 744 -22.58 31.43 -20.95
N LEU A 745 -21.35 31.34 -20.47
CA LEU A 745 -20.14 31.56 -21.26
C LEU A 745 -19.57 30.27 -21.86
N LYS A 746 -18.69 30.39 -22.85
CA LYS A 746 -17.92 29.27 -23.39
C LYS A 746 -16.83 28.83 -22.40
N SER A 747 -16.53 27.53 -22.37
CA SER A 747 -15.54 26.90 -21.47
C SER A 747 -14.20 27.64 -21.43
N ASP A 748 -13.65 28.06 -22.57
CA ASP A 748 -12.39 28.81 -22.62
C ASP A 748 -12.45 30.15 -21.87
N THR A 749 -13.54 30.90 -22.02
CA THR A 749 -13.75 32.16 -21.29
C THR A 749 -13.93 31.92 -19.79
N GLN A 750 -14.61 30.82 -19.41
CA GLN A 750 -14.77 30.44 -18.01
C GLN A 750 -13.43 30.13 -17.33
N ILE A 751 -12.53 29.46 -18.04
CA ILE A 751 -11.18 29.15 -17.56
C ILE A 751 -10.37 30.45 -17.40
N THR A 752 -10.44 31.38 -18.35
CA THR A 752 -9.76 32.69 -18.24
C THR A 752 -10.27 33.48 -17.03
N ILE A 753 -11.58 33.51 -16.79
CA ILE A 753 -12.16 34.15 -15.60
C ILE A 753 -11.69 33.43 -14.33
N ALA A 754 -11.67 32.10 -14.31
CA ALA A 754 -11.13 31.33 -13.19
C ALA A 754 -9.66 31.63 -12.93
N ALA A 755 -8.83 31.83 -13.97
CA ALA A 755 -7.43 32.19 -13.80
C ALA A 755 -7.29 33.55 -13.12
N LEU A 756 -8.03 34.57 -13.57
CA LEU A 756 -8.04 35.90 -12.96
C LEU A 756 -8.54 35.86 -11.51
N LEU A 757 -9.65 35.17 -11.26
CA LEU A 757 -10.17 34.99 -9.91
C LEU A 757 -9.18 34.22 -9.03
N SER A 758 -8.48 33.21 -9.55
CA SER A 758 -7.51 32.42 -8.78
C SER A 758 -6.37 33.28 -8.24
N VAL A 759 -5.90 34.27 -9.01
CA VAL A 759 -4.90 35.24 -8.53
C VAL A 759 -5.46 36.10 -7.40
N LEU A 760 -6.70 36.59 -7.54
CA LEU A 760 -7.36 37.39 -6.51
C LEU A 760 -7.58 36.58 -5.22
N TYR A 761 -8.06 35.34 -5.34
CA TYR A 761 -8.25 34.44 -4.20
C TYR A 761 -6.92 34.03 -3.56
N ALA A 762 -5.84 33.89 -4.33
CA ALA A 762 -4.52 33.65 -3.78
C ALA A 762 -4.06 34.80 -2.87
N LEU A 763 -4.23 36.05 -3.29
CA LEU A 763 -3.94 37.22 -2.45
C LEU A 763 -4.81 37.24 -1.19
N LEU A 764 -6.10 36.91 -1.34
CA LEU A 764 -7.03 36.82 -0.22
C LEU A 764 -6.66 35.71 0.77
N MET A 765 -6.13 34.58 0.29
CA MET A 765 -5.63 33.49 1.14
C MET A 765 -4.38 33.89 1.92
N ILE A 766 -3.46 34.63 1.31
CA ILE A 766 -2.29 35.18 2.02
C ILE A 766 -2.77 36.12 3.13
N ALA A 767 -3.71 37.01 2.83
CA ALA A 767 -4.32 37.90 3.82
C ALA A 767 -5.02 37.12 4.94
N THR A 768 -5.71 36.03 4.60
CA THR A 768 -6.38 35.13 5.55
C THR A 768 -5.37 34.45 6.49
N ALA A 769 -4.26 33.93 5.97
CA ALA A 769 -3.22 33.31 6.78
C ALA A 769 -2.58 34.33 7.75
N LEU A 770 -2.26 35.53 7.27
CA LEU A 770 -1.73 36.62 8.10
C LEU A 770 -2.73 37.10 9.16
N SER A 771 -4.02 37.14 8.82
CA SER A 771 -5.13 37.47 9.72
C SER A 771 -5.23 36.47 10.87
N ILE A 772 -5.17 35.17 10.58
CA ILE A 772 -5.18 34.12 11.62
C ILE A 772 -3.96 34.23 12.52
N ILE A 773 -2.77 34.48 11.96
CA ILE A 773 -1.56 34.75 12.76
C ILE A 773 -1.75 35.99 13.64
N GLY A 774 -2.30 37.07 13.07
CA GLY A 774 -2.64 38.29 13.79
C GLY A 774 -3.60 38.06 14.96
N THR A 775 -4.60 37.17 14.83
CA THR A 775 -5.48 36.81 15.96
C THR A 775 -4.73 36.16 17.10
N MET A 776 -3.82 35.23 16.80
CA MET A 776 -3.06 34.53 17.84
C MET A 776 -2.18 35.50 18.63
N VAL A 777 -1.58 36.48 17.94
CA VAL A 777 -0.78 37.53 18.56
C VAL A 777 -1.64 38.51 19.37
N LYS A 778 -2.76 38.98 18.82
CA LYS A 778 -3.66 39.93 19.50
C LYS A 778 -4.29 39.33 20.75
N GLU A 779 -4.76 38.08 20.64
CA GLU A 779 -5.40 37.38 21.75
C GLU A 779 -4.39 36.80 22.75
N GLN A 780 -3.07 36.87 22.48
CA GLN A 780 -2.01 36.29 23.30
C GLN A 780 -2.25 34.79 23.61
N THR A 781 -2.82 34.07 22.64
CA THR A 781 -3.19 32.66 22.81
C THR A 781 -3.13 31.91 21.48
N ILE A 782 -2.57 30.71 21.53
CA ILE A 782 -2.56 29.76 20.40
C ILE A 782 -3.84 28.92 20.33
N TRP A 783 -4.70 29.00 21.36
CA TRP A 783 -5.89 28.16 21.54
C TRP A 783 -7.11 28.62 20.72
N THR A 784 -6.94 29.54 19.76
CA THR A 784 -8.03 29.85 18.82
C THR A 784 -8.27 28.63 17.91
N PRO A 785 -9.53 28.21 17.67
CA PRO A 785 -9.81 27.00 16.87
C PRO A 785 -9.14 27.03 15.49
N SER A 786 -9.22 28.16 14.78
CA SER A 786 -8.58 28.34 13.47
C SER A 786 -7.06 28.32 13.54
N GLY A 787 -6.46 28.88 14.60
CA GLY A 787 -5.02 28.84 14.84
C GLY A 787 -4.53 27.42 15.11
N LEU A 788 -5.20 26.71 16.02
CA LEU A 788 -4.91 25.32 16.35
C LEU A 788 -5.05 24.40 15.13
N PHE A 789 -6.06 24.63 14.29
CA PHE A 789 -6.25 23.90 13.05
C PHE A 789 -5.10 24.11 12.05
N ILE A 790 -4.70 25.36 11.78
CA ILE A 790 -3.59 25.65 10.87
C ILE A 790 -2.28 25.07 11.41
N ILE A 791 -2.00 25.27 12.70
CA ILE A 791 -0.79 24.73 13.34
C ILE A 791 -0.78 23.20 13.23
N ALA A 792 -1.88 22.54 13.58
CA ALA A 792 -2.00 21.08 13.48
C ALA A 792 -1.84 20.60 12.03
N MET A 793 -2.48 21.26 11.06
CA MET A 793 -2.38 20.91 9.64
C MET A 793 -0.94 21.07 9.13
N VAL A 794 -0.27 22.18 9.44
CA VAL A 794 1.13 22.43 9.05
C VAL A 794 2.05 21.40 9.71
N LEU A 795 1.91 21.19 11.02
CA LEU A 795 2.72 20.22 11.77
C LEU A 795 2.53 18.79 11.24
N MET A 796 1.29 18.36 11.00
CA MET A 796 1.00 17.04 10.42
C MET A 796 1.63 16.88 9.04
N ASN A 797 1.54 17.89 8.17
CA ASN A 797 2.18 17.84 6.85
C ASN A 797 3.72 17.83 6.93
N LEU A 798 4.32 18.60 7.84
CA LEU A 798 5.77 18.60 8.06
C LEU A 798 6.27 17.26 8.62
N ILE A 799 5.58 16.68 9.59
CA ILE A 799 5.90 15.34 10.12
C ILE A 799 5.73 14.29 9.03
N THR A 800 4.63 14.36 8.27
CA THR A 800 4.36 13.44 7.15
C THR A 800 5.49 13.50 6.13
N ALA A 801 5.91 14.70 5.71
CA ALA A 801 7.03 14.89 4.81
C ALA A 801 8.35 14.38 5.41
N GLY A 802 8.60 14.60 6.72
CA GLY A 802 9.75 14.05 7.43
C GLY A 802 9.82 12.52 7.39
N LEU A 803 8.67 11.85 7.41
CA LEU A 803 8.55 10.39 7.21
C LEU A 803 8.67 9.96 5.72
N HIS A 804 8.89 10.90 4.82
CA HIS A 804 9.09 10.70 3.38
C HIS A 804 10.38 11.42 2.92
N PRO A 805 11.57 11.04 3.40
CA PRO A 805 12.81 11.83 3.23
C PRO A 805 13.19 12.09 1.76
N LYS A 806 12.93 11.16 0.85
CA LYS A 806 13.16 11.36 -0.60
C LYS A 806 12.31 12.47 -1.21
N GLU A 807 11.16 12.74 -0.62
CA GLU A 807 10.15 13.68 -1.11
C GLU A 807 9.99 14.89 -0.18
N PHE A 808 10.85 15.03 0.84
CA PHE A 808 10.79 16.14 1.79
C PHE A 808 10.84 17.51 1.10
N HIS A 809 11.60 17.60 0.01
CA HIS A 809 11.71 18.81 -0.81
C HIS A 809 10.37 19.27 -1.42
N LEU A 810 9.37 18.39 -1.55
CA LEU A 810 8.05 18.74 -2.08
C LEU A 810 7.29 19.71 -1.16
N VAL A 811 7.64 19.78 0.13
CA VAL A 811 7.06 20.75 1.09
C VAL A 811 7.21 22.19 0.61
N ILE A 812 8.28 22.51 -0.13
CA ILE A 812 8.50 23.84 -0.71
C ILE A 812 7.33 24.25 -1.62
N TYR A 813 6.78 23.30 -2.37
CA TYR A 813 5.63 23.53 -3.24
C TYR A 813 4.30 23.61 -2.47
N GLY A 814 4.28 23.20 -1.20
CA GLY A 814 3.10 23.26 -0.34
C GLY A 814 2.57 24.67 -0.13
N LEU A 815 3.44 25.69 -0.10
CA LEU A 815 3.01 27.09 0.02
C LEU A 815 2.07 27.49 -1.12
N LEU A 816 2.43 27.14 -2.37
CA LEU A 816 1.61 27.40 -3.54
C LEU A 816 0.28 26.65 -3.44
N TYR A 817 0.31 25.39 -3.02
CA TYR A 817 -0.90 24.59 -2.83
C TYR A 817 -1.88 25.21 -1.83
N PHE A 818 -1.40 25.61 -0.64
CA PHE A 818 -2.25 26.20 0.40
C PHE A 818 -2.85 27.55 -0.02
N ILE A 819 -2.09 28.39 -0.72
CA ILE A 819 -2.58 29.67 -1.24
C ILE A 819 -3.64 29.46 -2.33
N CYS A 820 -3.52 28.38 -3.12
CA CYS A 820 -4.46 28.05 -4.18
C CYS A 820 -5.67 27.20 -3.72
N ILE A 821 -5.90 27.01 -2.42
CA ILE A 821 -7.04 26.22 -1.91
C ILE A 821 -8.39 26.71 -2.48
N PRO A 822 -8.74 28.01 -2.49
CA PRO A 822 -10.01 28.45 -3.08
C PRO A 822 -10.07 28.22 -4.59
N SER A 823 -8.94 28.29 -5.29
CA SER A 823 -8.92 27.96 -6.73
C SER A 823 -9.30 26.50 -6.96
N GLY A 824 -8.70 25.56 -6.20
CA GLY A 824 -8.94 24.13 -6.34
C GLY A 824 -10.29 23.64 -5.79
N TYR A 825 -10.73 24.13 -4.63
CA TYR A 825 -11.93 23.60 -3.96
C TYR A 825 -13.22 24.39 -4.24
N LEU A 826 -13.12 25.63 -4.73
CA LEU A 826 -14.28 26.48 -5.04
C LEU A 826 -14.40 26.72 -6.56
N LEU A 827 -13.42 27.39 -7.18
CA LEU A 827 -13.53 27.77 -8.61
C LEU A 827 -13.49 26.56 -9.54
N LEU A 828 -12.52 25.67 -9.34
CA LEU A 828 -12.37 24.47 -10.16
C LEU A 828 -13.56 23.51 -10.00
N THR A 829 -14.09 23.37 -8.78
CA THR A 829 -15.31 22.59 -8.51
C THR A 829 -16.51 23.14 -9.27
N ILE A 830 -16.71 24.47 -9.26
CA ILE A 830 -17.76 25.14 -10.04
C ILE A 830 -17.61 24.82 -11.53
N TYR A 831 -16.42 25.06 -12.09
CA TYR A 831 -16.15 24.78 -13.50
C TYR A 831 -16.39 23.30 -13.84
N SER A 832 -15.89 22.39 -13.01
CA SER A 832 -15.96 20.96 -13.24
C SER A 832 -17.39 20.43 -13.22
N MET A 833 -18.23 20.86 -12.28
CA MET A 833 -19.62 20.39 -12.18
C MET A 833 -20.49 21.02 -13.28
N VAL A 834 -20.31 22.30 -13.59
CA VAL A 834 -21.09 22.99 -14.64
C VAL A 834 -20.71 22.51 -16.04
N ASN A 835 -19.50 21.99 -16.25
CA ASN A 835 -19.08 21.47 -17.56
C ASN A 835 -19.10 19.93 -17.63
N MET A 836 -19.78 19.24 -16.71
CA MET A 836 -19.85 17.76 -16.73
C MET A 836 -20.60 17.20 -17.95
N ASN A 837 -21.41 18.03 -18.63
CA ASN A 837 -22.06 17.67 -19.88
C ASN A 837 -21.09 17.66 -21.08
N ASN A 838 -19.87 18.21 -20.91
CA ASN A 838 -18.82 18.16 -21.91
C ASN A 838 -17.94 16.92 -21.69
N VAL A 839 -18.26 15.86 -22.42
CA VAL A 839 -17.56 14.57 -22.38
C VAL A 839 -16.41 14.46 -23.41
N SER A 840 -15.92 15.60 -23.90
CA SER A 840 -14.73 15.65 -24.74
C SER A 840 -13.45 15.39 -23.93
N TRP A 841 -12.37 14.94 -24.56
CA TRP A 841 -11.07 14.77 -23.90
C TRP A 841 -10.31 16.08 -23.73
N GLY A 842 -10.59 17.10 -24.55
CA GLY A 842 -10.30 18.52 -24.26
C GLY A 842 -8.83 18.98 -24.23
N THR A 843 -7.83 18.09 -24.26
CA THR A 843 -6.41 18.46 -24.28
C THR A 843 -5.76 18.32 -25.66
N ARG A 844 -6.26 17.42 -26.52
CA ARG A 844 -5.64 17.09 -27.84
C ARG A 844 -6.62 16.93 -29.02
N GLU A 845 -7.92 17.18 -28.81
CA GLU A 845 -9.00 17.01 -29.82
C GLU A 845 -9.24 18.26 -30.70
N THR A 846 -8.81 19.45 -30.29
CA THR A 846 -9.00 20.67 -31.08
C THR A 846 -7.86 20.84 -32.08
N GLY A 847 -8.09 20.41 -33.32
CA GLY A 847 -7.17 20.51 -34.43
C GLY A 847 -6.72 21.95 -34.71
N GLY A 848 -5.42 22.16 -34.56
CA GLY A 848 -4.64 23.29 -35.07
C GLY A 848 -3.16 22.92 -34.89
N PRO A 849 -2.26 23.24 -35.84
CA PRO A 849 -0.84 22.92 -35.69
C PRO A 849 -0.33 23.56 -34.39
N ALA A 850 0.19 22.74 -33.48
CA ALA A 850 0.81 23.24 -32.26
C ALA A 850 1.96 24.17 -32.67
N ALA A 851 1.97 25.38 -32.12
CA ALA A 851 3.10 26.29 -32.29
C ALA A 851 4.39 25.59 -31.79
N PRO A 852 5.51 25.71 -32.51
CA PRO A 852 6.76 25.09 -32.10
C PRO A 852 7.17 25.63 -30.74
N LYS A 853 7.30 24.73 -29.75
CA LYS A 853 7.90 25.07 -28.44
C LYS A 853 9.40 25.37 -28.66
N PRO A 854 9.99 26.31 -27.90
CA PRO A 854 11.41 26.61 -28.01
C PRO A 854 12.25 25.36 -27.71
N PRO A 855 13.40 25.17 -28.38
CA PRO A 855 14.21 23.97 -28.26
C PRO A 855 14.73 23.86 -26.83
N THR A 856 14.18 22.92 -26.07
CA THR A 856 14.77 22.48 -24.82
C THR A 856 15.83 21.44 -25.20
N GLN A 857 17.06 21.59 -24.69
CA GLN A 857 18.16 20.65 -24.96
C GLN A 857 17.68 19.20 -24.83
N THR A 858 17.70 18.47 -25.94
CA THR A 858 17.15 17.12 -26.06
C THR A 858 17.88 16.17 -25.11
N ILE A 859 17.12 15.21 -24.54
CA ILE A 859 17.65 14.10 -23.74
C ILE A 859 18.77 13.36 -24.50
N THR A 860 18.72 13.36 -25.83
CA THR A 860 19.76 12.89 -26.75
C THR A 860 21.14 13.51 -26.47
N GLN A 861 21.22 14.82 -26.18
CA GLN A 861 22.49 15.47 -25.82
C GLN A 861 23.00 15.04 -24.43
N ARG A 862 22.11 14.79 -23.47
CA ARG A 862 22.49 14.29 -22.14
C ARG A 862 22.97 12.84 -22.17
N ILE A 863 22.38 11.99 -23.00
CA ILE A 863 22.80 10.59 -23.16
C ILE A 863 24.12 10.52 -23.94
N LEU A 864 24.30 11.34 -24.98
CA LEU A 864 25.57 11.46 -25.71
C LEU A 864 26.69 12.06 -24.86
N GLN A 865 26.40 12.99 -23.95
CA GLN A 865 27.40 13.54 -23.02
C GLN A 865 27.69 12.64 -21.80
N ALA A 866 26.78 11.72 -21.43
CA ALA A 866 27.00 10.81 -20.31
C ALA A 866 27.90 9.60 -20.63
N LYS A 867 28.28 9.38 -21.89
CA LYS A 867 29.23 8.31 -22.29
C LYS A 867 30.70 8.77 -22.41
N CYS A 868 31.03 10.03 -22.16
CA CYS A 868 32.41 10.51 -22.08
C CYS A 868 32.65 11.29 -20.78
N CYS A 869 33.14 10.60 -19.74
CA CYS A 869 34.19 11.05 -18.80
C CYS A 869 34.22 10.17 -17.54
N LYS A 870 35.02 9.10 -17.58
CA LYS A 870 35.77 8.63 -16.40
C LYS A 870 37.17 9.22 -16.51
N CYS A 871 37.38 10.41 -15.95
CA CYS A 871 38.68 10.90 -15.47
C CYS A 871 38.50 12.25 -14.77
N PRO A 872 39.20 12.51 -13.66
CA PRO A 872 39.22 13.82 -13.02
C PRO A 872 40.35 14.64 -13.64
N CYS A 873 40.01 15.62 -14.48
CA CYS A 873 40.95 16.68 -14.85
C CYS A 873 40.24 18.03 -14.93
N TRP A 874 40.80 18.96 -14.19
CA TRP A 874 40.51 20.38 -14.12
C TRP A 874 41.05 21.08 -15.39
N ASP A 875 40.39 22.16 -15.81
CA ASP A 875 40.74 23.07 -16.92
C ASP A 875 40.59 22.57 -18.37
N CYS A 876 39.60 23.11 -19.08
CA CYS A 876 39.90 24.04 -20.19
C CYS A 876 38.62 24.75 -20.66
N GLY A 877 38.62 26.08 -20.56
CA GLY A 877 37.65 26.94 -21.25
C GLY A 877 38.14 27.40 -22.62
N LYS A 878 37.21 28.03 -23.34
CA LYS A 878 37.32 28.83 -24.59
C LYS A 878 37.38 28.05 -25.91
N LEU A 879 36.25 28.07 -26.64
CA LEU A 879 36.18 28.56 -28.02
C LEU A 879 34.71 28.76 -28.40
N ALA A 880 34.33 30.03 -28.51
CA ALA A 880 33.09 30.49 -29.13
C ALA A 880 33.42 31.02 -30.53
N ASP A 881 32.39 31.02 -31.37
CA ASP A 881 32.19 31.75 -32.62
C ASP A 881 32.90 31.28 -33.89
N GLN A 882 32.10 30.84 -34.87
CA GLN A 882 31.96 31.56 -36.14
C GLN A 882 30.69 31.19 -36.94
N ASN A 883 30.02 32.25 -37.37
CA ASN A 883 28.84 32.47 -38.21
C ASN A 883 28.50 31.51 -39.36
N GLY A 884 27.19 31.44 -39.65
CA GLY A 884 26.63 31.15 -40.97
C GLY A 884 25.15 31.57 -41.05
N GLN A 885 24.88 32.75 -41.64
CA GLN A 885 23.55 33.27 -41.96
C GLN A 885 22.84 32.43 -43.03
N VAL A 886 21.55 32.16 -42.89
CA VAL A 886 20.67 31.79 -44.01
C VAL A 886 19.39 32.61 -43.96
N THR A 887 19.16 33.29 -45.07
CA THR A 887 18.14 34.30 -45.38
C THR A 887 16.76 33.68 -45.55
N GLU A 888 15.74 34.29 -44.94
CA GLU A 888 14.32 34.01 -45.18
C GLU A 888 13.93 34.45 -46.60
N THR A 889 13.24 33.57 -47.34
CA THR A 889 12.46 33.94 -48.53
C THR A 889 11.02 33.47 -48.34
N VAL A 890 10.15 34.45 -48.19
CA VAL A 890 8.69 34.32 -48.15
C VAL A 890 8.19 34.24 -49.59
N ILE A 891 7.48 33.16 -49.95
CA ILE A 891 6.66 33.11 -51.16
C ILE A 891 5.20 33.08 -50.71
N MET A 892 4.50 34.18 -51.01
CA MET A 892 3.04 34.27 -50.99
C MET A 892 2.51 33.64 -52.27
N ASP A 893 1.43 32.86 -52.19
CA ASP A 893 0.64 32.50 -53.37
C ASP A 893 -0.86 32.68 -53.13
N GLU A 894 -1.49 33.13 -54.20
CA GLU A 894 -2.73 33.90 -54.27
C GLU A 894 -4.00 33.06 -54.19
N LYS A 895 -5.07 33.70 -53.72
CA LYS A 895 -6.45 33.24 -53.83
C LYS A 895 -6.98 33.55 -55.24
N SER A 896 -7.55 32.57 -55.91
CA SER A 896 -8.49 32.78 -57.02
C SER A 896 -9.84 32.14 -56.70
N GLN A 897 -10.87 32.99 -56.81
CA GLN A 897 -12.29 32.66 -56.74
C GLN A 897 -12.73 32.16 -58.12
N ASP A 898 -13.58 31.14 -58.17
CA ASP A 898 -14.52 30.96 -59.28
C ASP A 898 -15.79 30.25 -58.79
N TYR A 899 -16.93 30.87 -59.08
CA TYR A 899 -18.27 30.29 -59.00
C TYR A 899 -18.64 29.74 -60.39
N PRO A 900 -19.52 28.72 -60.45
CA PRO A 900 -20.77 29.00 -61.15
C PRO A 900 -22.02 28.47 -60.44
N ASP A 901 -23.10 29.16 -60.77
CA ASP A 901 -24.47 29.04 -60.29
C ASP A 901 -25.31 28.12 -61.21
N LEU A 902 -26.53 27.80 -60.73
CA LEU A 902 -27.74 27.31 -61.44
C LEU A 902 -28.24 25.86 -61.20
N THR A 903 -29.33 25.84 -60.41
CA THR A 903 -30.66 25.21 -60.64
C THR A 903 -30.91 23.71 -60.38
N SER A 904 -31.65 23.48 -59.30
CA SER A 904 -32.87 22.64 -59.14
C SER A 904 -32.94 21.24 -59.78
N GLN A 905 -33.10 20.20 -58.95
CA GLN A 905 -34.37 19.47 -58.79
C GLN A 905 -34.27 18.41 -57.68
N GLU A 906 -35.24 18.44 -56.77
CA GLU A 906 -35.51 17.40 -55.77
C GLU A 906 -35.77 16.06 -56.45
N HIS A 907 -35.15 14.98 -55.98
CA HIS A 907 -35.71 13.62 -56.07
C HIS A 907 -35.24 12.79 -54.87
N HIS A 908 -36.20 12.47 -54.00
CA HIS A 908 -36.12 11.39 -53.02
C HIS A 908 -35.63 10.10 -53.67
N ARG A 909 -34.54 9.52 -53.18
CA ARG A 909 -34.26 8.08 -53.31
C ARG A 909 -33.61 7.55 -52.05
N ASN A 910 -34.27 6.53 -51.50
CA ASN A 910 -33.79 5.61 -50.48
C ASN A 910 -32.37 5.16 -50.82
N VAL A 911 -31.43 5.34 -49.89
CA VAL A 911 -30.10 4.73 -50.00
C VAL A 911 -30.11 3.49 -49.12
N GLU A 912 -30.35 2.36 -49.78
CA GLU A 912 -30.03 1.02 -49.28
C GLU A 912 -28.54 0.91 -49.00
N PHE A 913 -28.23 0.29 -47.87
CA PHE A 913 -26.91 0.09 -47.31
C PHE A 913 -26.25 -1.14 -47.96
N HIS A 914 -25.80 -1.05 -49.21
CA HIS A 914 -25.03 -2.12 -49.86
C HIS A 914 -24.04 -1.58 -50.91
N LEU A 915 -22.79 -1.30 -50.49
CA LEU A 915 -21.53 -1.68 -51.17
C LEU A 915 -20.33 -1.01 -50.44
N PHE A 916 -19.68 -1.71 -49.51
CA PHE A 916 -18.32 -1.36 -49.11
C PHE A 916 -17.37 -1.90 -50.18
N GLN A 917 -17.06 -1.08 -51.19
CA GLN A 917 -15.99 -1.33 -52.14
C GLN A 917 -14.64 -1.32 -51.39
N LYS A 918 -13.82 -2.37 -51.58
CA LYS A 918 -12.45 -2.53 -51.06
C LYS A 918 -11.65 -1.22 -51.21
N ILE A 919 -11.33 -0.59 -50.09
CA ILE A 919 -10.31 0.46 -49.99
C ILE A 919 -8.95 -0.27 -50.00
N GLU A 920 -8.13 -0.08 -51.02
CA GLU A 920 -6.76 -0.58 -51.03
C GLU A 920 -5.93 0.17 -49.98
N GLN A 921 -5.65 -0.51 -48.87
CA GLN A 921 -4.81 0.00 -47.78
C GLN A 921 -3.33 -0.11 -48.18
N ASN A 922 -2.75 0.95 -48.74
CA ASN A 922 -1.32 1.06 -49.09
C ASN A 922 -0.41 1.50 -47.90
N TRP A 923 -0.88 1.37 -46.65
CA TRP A 923 -0.12 1.80 -45.47
C TRP A 923 1.10 0.93 -45.15
N VAL A 924 1.06 -0.36 -45.53
CA VAL A 924 2.17 -1.32 -45.33
C VAL A 924 3.37 -0.91 -46.19
N THR A 925 3.13 -0.69 -47.48
CA THR A 925 4.14 -0.21 -48.44
C THR A 925 4.67 1.17 -48.05
N HIS A 926 3.81 2.06 -47.57
CA HIS A 926 4.23 3.36 -47.02
C HIS A 926 5.22 3.23 -45.86
N LEU A 927 4.93 2.39 -44.85
CA LEU A 927 5.84 2.16 -43.73
C LEU A 927 7.15 1.50 -44.16
N GLN A 928 7.08 0.47 -45.02
CA GLN A 928 8.25 -0.24 -45.52
C GLN A 928 9.19 0.69 -46.30
N ASN A 929 8.63 1.59 -47.13
CA ASN A 929 9.43 2.58 -47.86
C ASN A 929 10.07 3.62 -46.94
N LYS A 930 9.31 4.11 -45.93
CA LYS A 930 9.81 5.12 -44.99
C LYS A 930 10.92 4.58 -44.09
N PHE A 931 10.80 3.32 -43.65
CA PHE A 931 11.72 2.68 -42.70
C PHE A 931 12.52 1.54 -43.35
N HIS A 932 13.09 1.78 -44.54
CA HIS A 932 13.84 0.78 -45.32
C HIS A 932 15.04 0.17 -44.56
N ASP A 933 15.67 0.94 -43.67
CA ASP A 933 16.78 0.48 -42.81
C ASP A 933 16.36 -0.55 -41.74
N PHE A 934 15.05 -0.73 -41.54
CA PHE A 934 14.48 -1.59 -40.52
C PHE A 934 13.52 -2.59 -41.19
N HIS A 935 14.03 -3.78 -41.54
CA HIS A 935 13.29 -4.77 -42.33
C HIS A 935 11.97 -5.20 -41.64
N LEU A 936 10.85 -4.75 -42.21
CA LEU A 936 9.48 -5.12 -41.83
C LEU A 936 8.91 -6.11 -42.86
N ASN A 937 8.82 -7.39 -42.48
CA ASN A 937 8.30 -8.46 -43.32
C ASN A 937 6.78 -8.56 -43.18
N GLU A 938 6.06 -8.48 -44.30
CA GLU A 938 4.60 -8.64 -44.32
C GLU A 938 4.22 -10.09 -44.08
N GLU A 939 3.37 -10.32 -43.09
CA GLU A 939 2.83 -11.64 -42.75
C GLU A 939 1.31 -11.56 -42.57
N CYS A 940 0.64 -12.69 -42.80
CA CYS A 940 -0.79 -12.83 -42.58
C CYS A 940 -1.10 -13.28 -41.15
N LEU A 941 -2.22 -12.80 -40.62
CA LEU A 941 -2.77 -13.30 -39.36
C LEU A 941 -3.22 -14.76 -39.52
N ALA A 942 -3.14 -15.56 -38.45
CA ALA A 942 -3.72 -16.90 -38.47
C ALA A 942 -5.24 -16.82 -38.60
N THR A 943 -5.86 -17.69 -39.43
CA THR A 943 -7.30 -17.64 -39.74
C THR A 943 -8.17 -17.61 -38.50
N GLU A 944 -7.90 -18.48 -37.51
CA GLU A 944 -8.68 -18.50 -36.28
C GLU A 944 -8.54 -17.19 -35.47
N GLU A 945 -7.38 -16.54 -35.50
CA GLU A 945 -7.20 -15.23 -34.84
C GLU A 945 -7.99 -14.14 -35.56
N GLU A 946 -8.07 -14.22 -36.89
CA GLU A 946 -8.85 -13.30 -37.70
C GLU A 946 -10.33 -13.42 -37.36
N ASP A 947 -10.83 -14.65 -37.23
CA ASP A 947 -12.21 -14.94 -36.82
C ASP A 947 -12.52 -14.37 -35.43
N PHE A 948 -11.62 -14.58 -34.45
CA PHE A 948 -11.75 -13.98 -33.11
C PHE A 948 -11.89 -12.46 -33.16
N TRP A 949 -11.03 -11.77 -33.93
CA TRP A 949 -11.10 -10.32 -34.02
C TRP A 949 -12.38 -9.84 -34.72
N ARG A 950 -12.85 -10.56 -35.75
CA ARG A 950 -14.11 -10.27 -36.43
C ARG A 950 -15.32 -10.43 -35.51
N GLU A 951 -15.36 -11.50 -34.72
CA GLU A 951 -16.41 -11.72 -33.72
C GLU A 951 -16.40 -10.63 -32.64
N LEU A 952 -15.23 -10.34 -32.06
CA LEU A 952 -15.08 -9.31 -31.03
C LEU A 952 -15.50 -7.93 -31.55
N GLN A 953 -15.16 -7.64 -32.80
CA GLN A 953 -15.56 -6.43 -33.51
C GLN A 953 -17.09 -6.35 -33.61
N GLN A 954 -17.75 -7.37 -34.15
CA GLN A 954 -19.21 -7.39 -34.31
C GLN A 954 -19.96 -7.23 -32.98
N VAL A 955 -19.53 -7.93 -31.93
CA VAL A 955 -20.25 -7.92 -30.65
C VAL A 955 -20.04 -6.60 -29.89
N TYR A 956 -18.79 -6.15 -29.75
CA TYR A 956 -18.44 -5.08 -28.81
C TYR A 956 -17.84 -3.83 -29.45
N LEU A 957 -17.05 -3.97 -30.52
CA LEU A 957 -16.12 -2.93 -30.96
C LEU A 957 -16.50 -2.22 -32.27
N GLU A 958 -17.60 -2.61 -32.91
CA GLU A 958 -18.14 -1.92 -34.09
C GLU A 958 -18.33 -0.43 -33.81
N PRO A 959 -17.82 0.47 -34.68
CA PRO A 959 -18.07 1.90 -34.58
C PRO A 959 -19.55 2.18 -34.44
N LEU A 960 -19.90 3.02 -33.47
CA LEU A 960 -21.29 3.43 -33.32
C LEU A 960 -21.65 4.28 -34.54
N ALA A 961 -22.71 3.89 -35.26
CA ALA A 961 -23.26 4.75 -36.31
C ALA A 961 -23.62 6.10 -35.69
N GLU A 962 -22.94 7.17 -36.13
CA GLU A 962 -23.14 8.55 -35.68
C GLU A 962 -24.47 9.07 -36.21
N TYR A 963 -25.57 8.63 -35.61
CA TYR A 963 -26.85 9.28 -35.80
C TYR A 963 -26.80 10.63 -35.11
N LYS A 964 -26.64 11.70 -35.88
CA LYS A 964 -26.69 13.10 -35.39
C LYS A 964 -27.88 13.37 -34.46
N GLU A 965 -28.98 12.62 -34.61
CA GLU A 965 -30.16 12.68 -33.75
C GLU A 965 -29.91 12.06 -32.35
N LYS A 966 -29.30 10.88 -32.26
CA LYS A 966 -28.94 10.25 -30.97
C LYS A 966 -27.91 11.07 -30.21
N GLU A 967 -26.92 11.64 -30.90
CA GLU A 967 -25.94 12.53 -30.27
C GLU A 967 -26.59 13.78 -29.68
N LYS A 968 -27.57 14.37 -30.38
CA LYS A 968 -28.36 15.49 -29.86
C LYS A 968 -29.18 15.11 -28.64
N ILE A 969 -29.80 13.93 -28.64
CA ILE A 969 -30.55 13.41 -27.49
C ILE A 969 -29.62 13.25 -26.28
N ILE A 970 -28.51 12.52 -26.44
CA ILE A 970 -27.53 12.32 -25.36
C ILE A 970 -26.94 13.65 -24.88
N ALA A 971 -26.64 14.59 -25.79
CA ALA A 971 -26.16 15.92 -25.42
C ALA A 971 -27.21 16.71 -24.61
N ASN A 972 -28.50 16.54 -24.89
CA ASN A 972 -29.58 17.14 -24.12
C ASN A 972 -29.74 16.46 -22.75
N GLU A 973 -29.70 15.13 -22.69
CA GLU A 973 -29.73 14.38 -21.43
C GLU A 973 -28.53 14.70 -20.54
N LEU A 974 -27.32 14.85 -21.11
CA LEU A 974 -26.13 15.29 -20.39
C LEU A 974 -26.30 16.69 -19.80
N LYS A 975 -26.96 17.61 -20.52
CA LYS A 975 -27.29 18.95 -19.99
C LYS A 975 -28.32 18.86 -18.88
N GLU A 976 -29.33 18.00 -19.01
CA GLU A 976 -30.34 17.78 -17.97
C GLU A 976 -29.72 17.17 -16.71
N LEU A 977 -28.88 16.13 -16.87
CA LEU A 977 -28.13 15.52 -15.79
C LEU A 977 -27.23 16.54 -15.10
N ARG A 978 -26.48 17.35 -15.86
CA ARG A 978 -25.73 18.47 -15.31
C ARG A 978 -26.63 19.39 -14.49
N ASN A 979 -27.76 19.83 -15.03
CA ASN A 979 -28.65 20.74 -14.30
C ASN A 979 -29.13 20.13 -12.97
N LYS A 980 -29.53 18.85 -12.97
CA LYS A 980 -29.93 18.12 -11.76
C LYS A 980 -28.79 18.00 -10.75
N VAL A 981 -27.62 17.53 -11.17
CA VAL A 981 -26.46 17.32 -10.27
C VAL A 981 -25.93 18.64 -9.75
N THR A 982 -25.75 19.65 -10.60
CA THR A 982 -25.31 20.98 -10.16
C THR A 982 -26.30 21.62 -9.21
N PHE A 983 -27.61 21.49 -9.46
CA PHE A 983 -28.63 21.96 -8.52
C PHE A 983 -28.50 21.29 -7.16
N VAL A 984 -28.44 19.95 -7.10
CA VAL A 984 -28.27 19.20 -5.84
C VAL A 984 -26.95 19.55 -5.14
N TYR A 985 -25.87 19.66 -5.90
CA TYR A 985 -24.55 19.99 -5.37
C TYR A 985 -24.51 21.37 -4.71
N PHE A 986 -25.01 22.40 -5.41
CA PHE A 986 -24.98 23.78 -4.90
C PHE A 986 -26.11 24.09 -3.93
N ILE A 987 -27.24 23.38 -3.95
CA ILE A 987 -28.28 23.53 -2.91
C ILE A 987 -27.78 22.98 -1.57
N CYS A 988 -27.02 21.88 -1.55
CA CYS A 988 -26.37 21.39 -0.33
C CYS A 988 -25.41 22.45 0.25
N ASN A 989 -24.62 23.10 -0.62
CA ASN A 989 -23.74 24.19 -0.21
C ASN A 989 -24.53 25.41 0.29
N ALA A 990 -25.63 25.79 -0.38
CA ALA A 990 -26.48 26.91 0.03
C ALA A 990 -27.16 26.62 1.38
N MET A 991 -27.70 25.41 1.59
CA MET A 991 -28.29 25.00 2.86
C MET A 991 -27.26 25.03 3.99
N TRP A 992 -26.02 24.63 3.72
CA TRP A 992 -24.94 24.73 4.70
C TRP A 992 -24.61 26.18 5.09
N LEU A 993 -24.57 27.09 4.11
CA LEU A 993 -24.40 28.52 4.35
C LEU A 993 -25.57 29.10 5.15
N VAL A 994 -26.81 28.73 4.81
CA VAL A 994 -28.02 29.16 5.53
C VAL A 994 -28.00 28.64 6.97
N ALA A 995 -27.71 27.36 7.19
CA ALA A 995 -27.62 26.78 8.53
C ALA A 995 -26.57 27.50 9.39
N THR A 996 -25.38 27.76 8.83
CA THR A 996 -24.32 28.51 9.50
C THR A 996 -24.75 29.93 9.81
N PHE A 997 -25.38 30.61 8.86
CA PHE A 997 -25.88 31.98 9.01
C PHE A 997 -26.99 32.08 10.07
N THR A 998 -27.96 31.15 10.06
CA THR A 998 -29.05 31.11 11.04
C THR A 998 -28.50 30.93 12.46
N LEU A 999 -27.50 30.07 12.66
CA LEU A 999 -26.87 29.95 13.98
C LEU A 999 -26.11 31.22 14.40
N GLN A 1000 -25.41 31.87 13.47
CA GLN A 1000 -24.76 33.15 13.76
C GLN A 1000 -25.75 34.24 14.18
N LEU A 1001 -26.94 34.27 13.58
CA LEU A 1001 -28.02 35.21 13.94
C LEU A 1001 -28.63 34.92 15.32
N ILE A 1002 -28.72 33.64 15.72
CA ILE A 1002 -29.19 33.26 17.06
C ILE A 1002 -28.22 33.75 18.16
N GLY A 1003 -26.96 34.05 17.80
CA GLY A 1003 -26.04 34.82 18.64
C GLY A 1003 -25.52 34.07 19.87
N SER A 1004 -25.28 34.81 20.97
CA SER A 1004 -24.60 34.34 22.19
C SER A 1004 -25.33 33.24 22.96
N SER A 1005 -26.60 32.97 22.66
CA SER A 1005 -27.41 31.92 23.29
C SER A 1005 -26.91 30.50 22.99
N VAL A 1006 -26.19 30.30 21.88
CA VAL A 1006 -25.64 29.01 21.45
C VAL A 1006 -24.14 29.15 21.18
N THR A 1007 -23.37 29.58 22.18
CA THR A 1007 -21.90 29.70 22.07
C THR A 1007 -21.20 28.79 23.08
N ILE A 1008 -20.12 28.14 22.64
CA ILE A 1008 -19.30 27.30 23.51
C ILE A 1008 -18.25 28.19 24.18
N LYS A 1009 -18.22 28.19 25.51
CA LYS A 1009 -17.27 28.94 26.34
C LYS A 1009 -16.04 28.08 26.62
N ILE A 1010 -14.87 28.50 26.15
CA ILE A 1010 -13.58 27.83 26.43
C ILE A 1010 -12.71 28.75 27.30
N PRO A 1011 -12.13 28.27 28.41
CA PRO A 1011 -11.21 29.09 29.23
C PRO A 1011 -9.96 29.48 28.43
N LYS A 1012 -9.57 30.76 28.49
CA LYS A 1012 -8.42 31.30 27.78
C LYS A 1012 -7.14 31.12 28.59
N TYR A 1013 -6.13 30.52 27.98
CA TYR A 1013 -4.78 30.39 28.52
C TYR A 1013 -3.82 31.31 27.76
N ASP A 1014 -2.87 31.92 28.47
CA ASP A 1014 -1.81 32.71 27.85
C ASP A 1014 -0.77 31.81 27.16
N LEU A 1015 0.21 32.42 26.49
CA LEU A 1015 1.33 31.73 25.84
C LEU A 1015 2.21 30.92 26.82
N ASN A 1016 2.14 31.22 28.12
CA ASN A 1016 2.88 30.54 29.19
C ASN A 1016 2.03 29.48 29.92
N LEU A 1017 0.84 29.13 29.37
CA LEU A 1017 -0.11 28.16 29.92
C LEU A 1017 -0.76 28.57 31.26
N ASN A 1018 -0.72 29.85 31.62
CA ASN A 1018 -1.44 30.36 32.79
C ASN A 1018 -2.90 30.69 32.43
N PRO A 1019 -3.86 30.41 33.32
CA PRO A 1019 -5.25 30.79 33.11
C PRO A 1019 -5.41 32.32 33.20
N THR A 1020 -5.97 32.93 32.16
CA THR A 1020 -6.14 34.40 32.10
C THR A 1020 -7.44 34.90 32.73
N GLY A 1021 -8.33 33.99 33.17
CA GLY A 1021 -9.65 34.33 33.72
C GLY A 1021 -10.68 34.80 32.69
N GLN A 1022 -10.33 34.83 31.40
CA GLN A 1022 -11.22 35.19 30.30
C GLN A 1022 -11.72 33.94 29.54
N PHE A 1023 -12.84 34.06 28.82
CA PHE A 1023 -13.40 32.97 28.01
C PHE A 1023 -13.40 33.33 26.52
N LEU A 1024 -13.02 32.35 25.68
CA LEU A 1024 -13.22 32.34 24.24
C LEU A 1024 -14.63 31.84 23.92
N TYR A 1025 -15.33 32.53 23.02
CA TYR A 1025 -16.66 32.15 22.54
C TYR A 1025 -16.55 31.59 21.14
N ILE A 1026 -17.00 30.35 20.94
CA ILE A 1026 -16.87 29.64 19.66
C ILE A 1026 -18.24 29.22 19.16
N ASP A 1027 -18.46 29.39 17.86
CA ASP A 1027 -19.63 28.92 17.12
C ASP A 1027 -19.65 27.37 17.05
N PRO A 1028 -20.69 26.70 17.55
CA PRO A 1028 -20.82 25.24 17.52
C PRO A 1028 -20.74 24.62 16.13
N ILE A 1029 -21.28 25.24 15.07
CA ILE A 1029 -21.19 24.68 13.70
C ILE A 1029 -19.76 24.79 13.19
N GLY A 1030 -19.13 25.96 13.37
CA GLY A 1030 -17.74 26.17 13.00
C GLY A 1030 -16.83 25.17 13.73
N LEU A 1031 -17.08 24.92 15.02
CA LEU A 1031 -16.35 23.93 15.80
C LEU A 1031 -16.63 22.50 15.34
N MET A 1032 -17.88 22.12 15.10
CA MET A 1032 -18.24 20.77 14.61
C MET A 1032 -17.57 20.47 13.27
N PHE A 1033 -17.56 21.44 12.36
CA PHE A 1033 -16.89 21.31 11.07
C PHE A 1033 -15.37 21.18 11.23
N LEU A 1034 -14.77 22.04 12.06
CA LEU A 1034 -13.34 21.99 12.36
C LEU A 1034 -12.94 20.64 12.97
N ILE A 1035 -13.73 20.14 13.91
CA ILE A 1035 -13.56 18.81 14.52
C ILE A 1035 -13.71 17.72 13.45
N GLY A 1036 -14.71 17.81 12.57
CA GLY A 1036 -14.91 16.85 11.49
C GLY A 1036 -13.72 16.76 10.54
N PHE A 1037 -13.23 17.90 10.06
CA PHE A 1037 -12.08 17.94 9.16
C PHE A 1037 -10.76 17.57 9.86
N THR A 1038 -10.57 18.04 11.10
CA THR A 1038 -9.40 17.65 11.92
C THR A 1038 -9.41 16.16 12.21
N SER A 1039 -10.58 15.57 12.49
CA SER A 1039 -10.73 14.13 12.71
C SER A 1039 -10.43 13.35 11.43
N LEU A 1040 -10.89 13.84 10.28
CA LEU A 1040 -10.58 13.23 8.98
C LEU A 1040 -9.07 13.25 8.70
N LEU A 1041 -8.42 14.40 8.88
CA LEU A 1041 -6.97 14.54 8.74
C LEU A 1041 -6.21 13.66 9.75
N LEU A 1042 -6.68 13.59 10.99
CA LEU A 1042 -6.06 12.77 12.03
C LEU A 1042 -6.17 11.28 11.71
N ILE A 1043 -7.34 10.82 11.27
CA ILE A 1043 -7.54 9.44 10.78
C ILE A 1043 -6.56 9.17 9.63
N GLN A 1044 -6.47 10.07 8.67
CA GLN A 1044 -5.55 9.93 7.55
C GLN A 1044 -4.08 9.90 7.99
N PHE A 1045 -3.69 10.76 8.93
CA PHE A 1045 -2.35 10.82 9.49
C PHE A 1045 -1.99 9.54 10.26
N ILE A 1046 -2.91 9.00 11.07
CA ILE A 1046 -2.73 7.71 11.76
C ILE A 1046 -2.59 6.58 10.74
N GLY A 1047 -3.43 6.57 9.69
CA GLY A 1047 -3.35 5.62 8.59
C GLY A 1047 -1.98 5.69 7.89
N MET A 1048 -1.49 6.89 7.57
CA MET A 1048 -0.17 7.12 7.00
C MET A 1048 0.96 6.62 7.91
N PHE A 1049 0.90 6.93 9.21
CA PHE A 1049 1.91 6.52 10.17
C PHE A 1049 1.99 5.00 10.28
N TYR A 1050 0.84 4.33 10.40
CA TYR A 1050 0.76 2.86 10.39
C TYR A 1050 1.31 2.27 9.08
N HIS A 1051 0.90 2.84 7.94
CA HIS A 1051 1.37 2.43 6.62
C HIS A 1051 2.90 2.55 6.50
N ARG A 1052 3.49 3.63 7.02
CA ARG A 1052 4.93 3.86 6.99
C ARG A 1052 5.71 2.87 7.84
N ILE A 1053 5.25 2.58 9.04
CA ILE A 1053 5.87 1.53 9.86
C ILE A 1053 5.82 0.19 9.13
N TYR A 1054 4.68 -0.17 8.54
CA TYR A 1054 4.56 -1.42 7.78
C TYR A 1054 5.46 -1.44 6.53
N THR A 1055 5.58 -0.33 5.82
CA THR A 1055 6.49 -0.22 4.67
C THR A 1055 7.96 -0.39 5.10
N LEU A 1056 8.37 0.21 6.22
CA LEU A 1056 9.70 0.04 6.79
C LEU A 1056 9.98 -1.43 7.14
N ILE A 1057 9.00 -2.10 7.79
CA ILE A 1057 9.06 -3.52 8.11
C ILE A 1057 9.30 -4.36 6.85
N HIS A 1058 8.54 -4.11 5.78
CA HIS A 1058 8.70 -4.80 4.49
C HIS A 1058 10.07 -4.52 3.86
N PHE A 1059 10.54 -3.28 3.91
CA PHE A 1059 11.83 -2.88 3.34
C PHE A 1059 13.01 -3.54 4.08
N VAL A 1060 13.01 -3.52 5.41
CA VAL A 1060 14.05 -4.18 6.22
C VAL A 1060 14.04 -5.69 6.00
N ALA A 1061 12.85 -6.30 5.86
CA ALA A 1061 12.75 -7.71 5.49
C ALA A 1061 13.45 -7.99 4.14
N PHE A 1062 13.30 -7.08 3.16
CA PHE A 1062 13.86 -7.23 1.81
C PHE A 1062 15.39 -7.07 1.73
N LEU A 1063 15.96 -6.09 2.44
CA LEU A 1063 17.41 -5.82 2.42
C LEU A 1063 18.25 -7.02 2.90
N SER A 1064 17.69 -7.83 3.80
CA SER A 1064 18.41 -8.94 4.43
C SER A 1064 18.82 -10.08 3.49
N MET A 1065 18.22 -10.18 2.30
CA MET A 1065 18.49 -11.26 1.33
C MET A 1065 19.54 -10.94 0.27
N LYS A 1066 19.88 -9.67 0.05
CA LYS A 1066 20.83 -9.28 -1.01
C LYS A 1066 22.28 -9.74 -0.74
N SER A 1067 22.55 -10.26 0.46
CA SER A 1067 23.89 -10.65 0.93
C SER A 1067 24.27 -12.11 0.64
N SER A 1068 23.37 -12.96 0.12
CA SER A 1068 23.61 -14.41 0.01
C SER A 1068 23.53 -14.99 -1.40
N THR A 1069 23.28 -14.17 -2.43
CA THR A 1069 23.26 -14.61 -3.84
C THR A 1069 24.62 -14.57 -4.54
N SER A 1070 25.71 -14.23 -3.84
CA SER A 1070 27.04 -14.03 -4.46
C SER A 1070 28.06 -15.13 -4.16
N THR A 1071 27.65 -16.38 -3.98
CA THR A 1071 28.58 -17.53 -4.02
C THR A 1071 27.91 -18.70 -4.73
N ILE A 1072 28.08 -18.75 -6.04
CA ILE A 1072 27.87 -19.95 -6.84
C ILE A 1072 29.08 -20.85 -6.54
N PRO A 1073 28.91 -22.08 -6.01
CA PRO A 1073 29.99 -23.06 -6.01
C PRO A 1073 30.27 -23.47 -7.47
N SER A 1074 31.53 -23.50 -7.86
CA SER A 1074 31.99 -24.01 -9.16
C SER A 1074 31.53 -25.46 -9.39
N ASP A 1075 31.17 -25.77 -10.63
CA ASP A 1075 30.57 -27.04 -11.11
C ASP A 1075 31.43 -28.32 -10.93
N ASP A 1076 32.53 -28.29 -10.19
CA ASP A 1076 33.48 -29.41 -10.13
C ASP A 1076 33.26 -30.42 -8.98
N ASP A 1077 32.31 -30.20 -8.05
CA ASP A 1077 32.17 -31.02 -6.82
C ASP A 1077 30.84 -31.79 -6.70
N MET A 1078 30.23 -32.25 -7.81
CA MET A 1078 29.02 -33.08 -7.74
C MET A 1078 29.14 -34.41 -8.50
N GLN A 1079 30.00 -35.30 -8.02
CA GLN A 1079 29.83 -36.74 -8.26
C GLN A 1079 28.68 -37.27 -7.38
N ILE A 1080 27.56 -37.60 -8.02
CA ILE A 1080 26.43 -38.30 -7.41
C ILE A 1080 26.72 -39.81 -7.48
N PRO A 1081 26.69 -40.57 -6.37
CA PRO A 1081 26.80 -42.03 -6.42
C PRO A 1081 25.53 -42.66 -7.01
N ASP A 1082 25.70 -43.59 -7.95
CA ASP A 1082 24.67 -44.31 -8.75
C ASP A 1082 23.73 -45.25 -7.95
N THR A 1083 23.45 -44.98 -6.67
CA THR A 1083 22.63 -45.87 -5.83
C THR A 1083 21.29 -45.26 -5.38
N LEU A 1084 20.79 -44.22 -6.05
CA LEU A 1084 19.54 -43.54 -5.66
C LEU A 1084 18.41 -43.58 -6.71
N GLU A 1085 18.58 -44.36 -7.79
CA GLU A 1085 17.54 -44.54 -8.81
C GLU A 1085 16.52 -45.64 -8.49
N THR A 1086 16.74 -46.46 -7.46
CA THR A 1086 15.88 -47.63 -7.17
C THR A 1086 14.90 -47.44 -6.01
N GLU A 1087 14.98 -46.36 -5.23
CA GLU A 1087 14.02 -46.08 -4.13
C GLU A 1087 12.93 -45.04 -4.50
N LEU A 1088 13.05 -44.34 -5.64
CA LEU A 1088 12.08 -43.32 -6.05
C LEU A 1088 10.77 -43.89 -6.63
N ASN A 1089 10.75 -45.18 -7.00
CA ASN A 1089 9.59 -45.85 -7.59
C ASN A 1089 8.65 -46.54 -6.58
N ASN A 1090 8.98 -46.56 -5.27
CA ASN A 1090 8.17 -47.23 -4.24
C ASN A 1090 7.44 -46.28 -3.26
N CYS A 1091 7.38 -44.98 -3.55
CA CYS A 1091 6.59 -44.01 -2.77
C CYS A 1091 5.42 -43.37 -3.55
N MET A 1092 4.97 -44.02 -4.63
CA MET A 1092 3.59 -43.90 -5.11
C MET A 1092 2.79 -45.05 -4.49
N TYR A 1093 1.59 -44.78 -3.99
CA TYR A 1093 0.70 -45.68 -3.23
C TYR A 1093 0.90 -45.69 -1.70
N LEU A 1094 0.43 -44.64 -1.02
CA LEU A 1094 -0.59 -44.71 0.03
C LEU A 1094 -0.80 -43.30 0.60
N ASP A 1095 -1.87 -42.60 0.19
CA ASP A 1095 -2.69 -41.82 1.13
C ASP A 1095 -4.06 -41.51 0.52
N LYS A 1096 -4.96 -42.48 0.63
CA LYS A 1096 -6.42 -42.28 0.50
C LYS A 1096 -6.98 -42.13 1.90
N SER A 1097 -7.02 -40.90 2.42
CA SER A 1097 -8.00 -40.51 3.44
C SER A 1097 -7.90 -39.01 3.74
N LEU A 1098 -8.76 -38.20 3.11
CA LEU A 1098 -9.33 -36.98 3.67
C LEU A 1098 -10.45 -36.47 2.73
N THR A 1099 -11.55 -37.21 2.75
CA THR A 1099 -12.88 -36.73 2.36
C THR A 1099 -13.30 -35.68 3.40
N ILE A 1100 -13.32 -34.41 3.02
CA ILE A 1100 -14.06 -33.38 3.76
C ILE A 1100 -15.38 -33.16 3.03
N GLN A 1101 -16.45 -33.29 3.81
CA GLN A 1101 -17.85 -33.16 3.45
C GLN A 1101 -18.14 -31.84 2.72
N ASN A 1102 -18.42 -31.96 1.44
CA ASN A 1102 -19.60 -31.46 0.76
C ASN A 1102 -20.37 -30.27 1.42
N PRO A 1103 -20.21 -29.02 0.95
CA PRO A 1103 -21.20 -27.98 1.11
C PRO A 1103 -22.12 -27.90 -0.14
N ALA A 1104 -22.68 -29.02 -0.60
CA ALA A 1104 -23.76 -29.04 -1.58
C ALA A 1104 -25.12 -28.83 -0.91
N ILE A 1105 -25.33 -27.66 -0.30
CA ILE A 1105 -26.68 -27.10 -0.07
C ILE A 1105 -26.57 -25.59 -0.26
N ILE A 1106 -26.59 -25.15 -1.52
CA ILE A 1106 -27.07 -23.84 -2.08
C ILE A 1106 -26.79 -23.85 -3.62
N GLN A 1107 -26.96 -25.00 -4.30
CA GLN A 1107 -26.89 -25.08 -5.77
C GLN A 1107 -27.97 -26.03 -6.31
N ARG A 1108 -29.23 -25.72 -6.02
CA ARG A 1108 -30.40 -26.20 -6.79
C ARG A 1108 -31.30 -25.01 -7.10
N HIS A 1109 -30.85 -24.21 -8.06
CA HIS A 1109 -31.65 -23.37 -8.96
C HIS A 1109 -30.68 -22.48 -9.74
N LYS A 1110 -29.95 -23.04 -10.71
CA LYS A 1110 -29.19 -22.30 -11.73
C LYS A 1110 -28.69 -23.21 -12.85
N SER A 1111 -29.57 -24.08 -13.34
CA SER A 1111 -29.35 -24.88 -14.53
C SER A 1111 -30.59 -24.76 -15.41
N GLU A 1112 -30.72 -23.62 -16.07
CA GLU A 1112 -31.59 -23.38 -17.24
C GLU A 1112 -31.42 -21.91 -17.65
N THR A 1113 -30.36 -21.64 -18.42
CA THR A 1113 -30.22 -20.56 -19.43
C THR A 1113 -28.75 -20.45 -19.84
N LEU A 1114 -28.30 -21.42 -20.62
CA LEU A 1114 -27.15 -21.30 -21.52
C LEU A 1114 -27.71 -21.46 -22.93
N VAL A 1115 -28.11 -20.32 -23.51
CA VAL A 1115 -28.22 -20.03 -24.94
C VAL A 1115 -27.76 -18.59 -25.12
#